data_AF-A0A7C1HGT1-F1
#
_entry.id   AF-A0A7C1HGT1-F1
#
_cell.length_a   1.000
_cell.length_b   1.000
_cell.length_c   1.000
_cell.angle_alpha   90.00
_cell.angle_beta   90.00
_cell.angle_gamma   90.00
#
_symmetry.space_group_name_H-M   'P 1'
#
loop_
_entity.id
_entity.type
_entity.pdbx_description
1 polymer ?
#
loop_
_entity_poly.entity_id
_entity_poly.type
_entity_poly.pdbx_seq_one_letter_code
_entity_poly.pdbx_strand_id
1 'polypeptide(L)'
;MRYSIFLLMLCLTTGGIVFGQNQLVIFRDDFENAAEDTALSPAWSISKGEWQIKNGSLQQRSKDYDCGALLNVFLETSFKLTFRFRVIEGEPGAGFFFHSEQLSSTDFSQMSRFETSETMLVGRFVQGGYQCSQSIRFEKQDFSSWRQLTLIVDQDESSYHILLDEQPLTVREPLNFKAGYCGVQSSGALIEFDDVELSRLPMKKGTAVISYPRYFAITRKGQIIYPQTGRGAVRSIDRNSNLISTFTVPPDQKIQLSKPLGITLLSDGKIVISDADSNRLHLFDKHYRWKMTAGTAGAGRGQFANPTDLCHDKKNRIYVVDSGNRRVQVFDNKLKYIASFGKDRLEIPAAIDVEGNLIYLVNNGINRIEIFQRTKNGFQWRSGFVFGNGEGRDVLAMDGRIYLSVANEIRMFDSDGTMLDRFSGNSIGGIYPFGLASDRQKNIIVADYLNGRFLFLNQEISEPEPEVYFPTNGQALIQFTTPSSQRSGLRFFYKEEILSDQSDDGGVWHQFLISGLQPSTVYHYQFFPTLRQLPQQNNFSPKVAVITPAESGSKHYRALRMATLIFANVLDTAKVRSDMPELPDLPKRELDRIKAQIEDGIHFYWMNSRMNLFLDNSFVIVNEHLFKHQLFGPQWWYPPIDGVVEKYLSDNGYDVDDFQSILFLACVRDFDSQINKYVLRGRGGGFTAGLGATGKYGLSYWEVTHANHNSGNNWLMVHEFHHQLDELFMLSGYPEYMFNHFSPTVNSADHFGEHFDGNAWILKNWPAAKWYDLQFGELRFTVDQDGDGIPDDAPELPMDEKRLGSSPLRVDDDEDGSADLEEIGFSNWIIEGCGETYGGSATLPNLLDPDTDGDDIPDSEDPYPLYPFPPAIFYSERAIPDCSGKRHLFARLLDRRIHAEVFARWDFARLEFVFKTDRLAPIKLMLDADADGWFQGRDNYLINLAPKRDSSLVVDIQLNNCRDPQKWPFHDSELAKQIIHHSQLQLAENYNLIRFVIEKNEALGLEQKPHEKIGVNIGFKVVMDQEGNERFVTIFEPHRFFDVELLPSH
;
A
#
# COMPACT_ATOMS: atom_id res chain seq x y z
N MET A 1 -38.70 39.05 3.66
CA MET A 1 -38.71 40.32 2.87
C MET A 1 -37.56 41.28 3.23
N ARG A 2 -36.38 40.77 3.62
CA ARG A 2 -35.03 41.27 3.27
C ARG A 2 -34.19 40.10 2.71
N TYR A 3 -34.87 39.13 2.07
CA TYR A 3 -34.23 38.22 1.12
C TYR A 3 -33.71 39.09 -0.03
N SER A 4 -32.71 38.64 -0.77
CA SER A 4 -32.28 39.26 -2.03
C SER A 4 -31.41 40.52 -1.93
N ILE A 5 -31.42 41.34 -0.86
CA ILE A 5 -30.67 42.62 -0.87
C ILE A 5 -29.14 42.45 -0.69
N PHE A 6 -28.67 41.41 0.00
CA PHE A 6 -27.22 41.17 0.13
C PHE A 6 -26.64 40.35 -1.05
N LEU A 7 -27.43 39.44 -1.63
CA LEU A 7 -27.15 38.89 -2.96
C LEU A 7 -27.15 40.01 -4.03
N LEU A 8 -27.95 41.07 -3.83
CA LEU A 8 -28.02 42.22 -4.74
C LEU A 8 -26.84 43.19 -4.64
N MET A 9 -26.07 43.27 -3.54
CA MET A 9 -25.07 44.35 -3.40
C MET A 9 -23.64 44.01 -3.81
N LEU A 10 -23.32 42.73 -4.05
CA LEU A 10 -22.01 42.32 -4.59
C LEU A 10 -22.07 41.77 -6.02
N CYS A 11 -23.25 41.42 -6.54
CA CYS A 11 -23.48 41.32 -7.98
C CYS A 11 -23.44 42.70 -8.68
N LEU A 12 -23.50 43.80 -7.91
CA LEU A 12 -23.37 45.15 -8.45
C LEU A 12 -21.88 45.41 -8.71
N THR A 13 -21.56 45.42 -10.00
CA THR A 13 -20.24 45.42 -10.64
C THR A 13 -19.61 44.04 -10.86
N THR A 14 -20.49 43.10 -11.22
CA THR A 14 -20.49 42.32 -12.49
C THR A 14 -19.59 41.07 -12.67
N GLY A 15 -20.25 39.95 -13.01
CA GLY A 15 -19.64 38.70 -13.51
C GLY A 15 -20.27 37.39 -12.98
N GLY A 16 -21.60 37.24 -12.88
CA GLY A 16 -22.19 35.95 -12.50
C GLY A 16 -23.58 36.07 -11.85
N ILE A 17 -24.57 35.37 -12.42
CA ILE A 17 -25.96 35.40 -11.96
C ILE A 17 -26.37 34.01 -11.44
N VAL A 18 -26.79 33.94 -10.17
CA VAL A 18 -27.34 32.72 -9.54
C VAL A 18 -28.87 32.81 -9.52
N PHE A 19 -29.55 31.80 -10.08
CA PHE A 19 -31.00 31.74 -10.14
C PHE A 19 -31.62 31.00 -8.94
N GLY A 20 -32.87 31.34 -8.58
CA GLY A 20 -33.60 30.71 -7.47
C GLY A 20 -34.01 29.25 -7.76
N GLN A 21 -34.38 28.51 -6.70
CA GLN A 21 -34.60 27.04 -6.67
C GLN A 21 -35.53 26.41 -7.74
N ASN A 22 -36.24 27.20 -8.55
CA ASN A 22 -37.22 26.74 -9.55
C ASN A 22 -36.73 26.82 -11.02
N GLN A 23 -35.48 27.21 -11.29
CA GLN A 23 -34.93 27.24 -12.65
C GLN A 23 -33.91 26.12 -12.88
N LEU A 24 -33.91 25.57 -14.11
CA LEU A 24 -32.97 24.53 -14.55
C LEU A 24 -31.53 25.07 -14.56
N VAL A 25 -31.32 26.29 -15.07
CA VAL A 25 -30.04 26.99 -14.98
C VAL A 25 -29.84 27.52 -13.56
N ILE A 26 -28.72 27.19 -12.92
CA ILE A 26 -28.40 27.61 -11.55
C ILE A 26 -27.23 28.58 -11.46
N PHE A 27 -26.35 28.62 -12.47
CA PHE A 27 -25.27 29.60 -12.57
C PHE A 27 -24.97 29.88 -14.04
N ARG A 28 -24.74 31.16 -14.37
CA ARG A 28 -24.23 31.60 -15.66
C ARG A 28 -23.28 32.77 -15.52
N ASP A 29 -22.17 32.74 -16.24
CA ASP A 29 -21.19 33.82 -16.32
C ASP A 29 -20.56 33.90 -17.71
N ASP A 30 -20.64 35.09 -18.30
CA ASP A 30 -20.06 35.43 -19.60
C ASP A 30 -18.82 36.33 -19.48
N PHE A 31 -18.44 36.72 -18.25
CA PHE A 31 -17.33 37.61 -17.92
C PHE A 31 -17.33 38.99 -18.60
N GLU A 32 -18.27 39.30 -19.49
CA GLU A 32 -18.31 40.54 -20.29
C GLU A 32 -18.38 41.79 -19.41
N ASN A 33 -19.05 41.65 -18.27
CA ASN A 33 -19.35 42.79 -17.43
C ASN A 33 -18.29 42.99 -16.32
N ALA A 34 -17.41 42.03 -16.04
CA ALA A 34 -16.47 42.11 -14.92
C ALA A 34 -15.35 43.15 -15.14
N ALA A 35 -14.84 43.71 -14.05
CA ALA A 35 -13.75 44.69 -14.12
C ALA A 35 -12.45 44.03 -14.61
N GLU A 36 -11.77 44.65 -15.58
CA GLU A 36 -10.50 44.18 -16.13
C GLU A 36 -9.41 44.04 -15.05
N ASP A 37 -8.52 43.07 -15.22
CA ASP A 37 -7.38 42.77 -14.34
C ASP A 37 -7.76 42.47 -12.89
N THR A 38 -9.01 42.05 -12.64
CA THR A 38 -9.44 41.51 -11.35
C THR A 38 -9.15 40.01 -11.29
N ALA A 39 -8.74 39.54 -10.10
CA ALA A 39 -8.41 38.14 -9.89
C ALA A 39 -9.59 37.22 -10.22
N LEU A 40 -10.82 37.60 -9.85
CA LEU A 40 -12.05 36.89 -10.18
C LEU A 40 -13.28 37.79 -10.00
N SER A 41 -14.39 37.43 -10.65
CA SER A 41 -15.74 37.84 -10.23
C SER A 41 -16.03 37.32 -8.80
N PRO A 42 -16.87 38.01 -7.98
CA PRO A 42 -17.27 37.55 -6.65
C PRO A 42 -17.99 36.19 -6.61
N ALA A 43 -18.25 35.55 -7.76
CA ALA A 43 -18.88 34.24 -7.87
C ALA A 43 -17.89 33.05 -8.00
N TRP A 44 -16.58 33.31 -8.12
CA TRP A 44 -15.55 32.30 -8.29
C TRP A 44 -14.58 32.28 -7.10
N SER A 45 -13.95 31.13 -6.84
CA SER A 45 -12.88 30.95 -5.86
C SER A 45 -11.70 30.23 -6.51
N ILE A 46 -10.50 30.73 -6.29
CA ILE A 46 -9.28 30.06 -6.76
C ILE A 46 -9.00 28.89 -5.82
N SER A 47 -9.07 27.66 -6.35
CA SER A 47 -8.59 26.48 -5.63
C SER A 47 -7.06 26.37 -5.76
N LYS A 48 -6.52 26.69 -6.95
CA LYS A 48 -5.09 26.73 -7.24
C LYS A 48 -4.81 27.59 -8.49
N GLY A 49 -3.68 28.32 -8.51
CA GLY A 49 -3.21 29.09 -9.66
C GLY A 49 -3.49 30.59 -9.64
N GLU A 50 -2.98 31.30 -10.66
CA GLU A 50 -3.31 32.69 -10.93
C GLU A 50 -4.34 32.78 -12.05
N TRP A 51 -5.49 33.38 -11.75
CA TRP A 51 -6.62 33.58 -12.66
C TRP A 51 -6.90 35.08 -12.78
N GLN A 52 -7.30 35.54 -13.97
CA GLN A 52 -7.64 36.95 -14.19
C GLN A 52 -8.71 37.09 -15.27
N ILE A 53 -9.56 38.12 -15.15
CA ILE A 53 -10.52 38.44 -16.23
C ILE A 53 -9.90 39.48 -17.16
N LYS A 54 -9.85 39.16 -18.45
CA LYS A 54 -9.30 40.02 -19.50
C LYS A 54 -10.11 39.90 -20.79
N ASN A 55 -10.42 41.05 -21.42
CA ASN A 55 -11.19 41.12 -22.66
C ASN A 55 -12.54 40.37 -22.61
N GLY A 56 -13.24 40.39 -21.47
CA GLY A 56 -14.51 39.66 -21.29
C GLY A 56 -14.37 38.14 -21.26
N SER A 57 -13.20 37.61 -20.92
CA SER A 57 -12.94 36.17 -20.77
C SER A 57 -12.13 35.90 -19.50
N LEU A 58 -12.33 34.73 -18.90
CA LEU A 58 -11.50 34.26 -17.79
C LEU A 58 -10.22 33.65 -18.36
N GLN A 59 -9.08 34.24 -18.02
CA GLN A 59 -7.76 33.82 -18.46
C GLN A 59 -6.99 33.13 -17.35
N GLN A 60 -6.20 32.13 -17.76
CA GLN A 60 -5.29 31.42 -16.89
C GLN A 60 -3.98 31.16 -17.64
N ARG A 61 -2.84 31.46 -17.01
CA ARG A 61 -1.51 31.19 -17.56
C ARG A 61 -0.66 30.47 -16.52
N SER A 62 -0.67 29.15 -16.53
CA SER A 62 0.19 28.35 -15.66
C SER A 62 0.73 27.11 -16.34
N LYS A 63 1.89 26.67 -15.84
CA LYS A 63 2.50 25.39 -16.18
C LYS A 63 1.98 24.26 -15.31
N ASP A 64 1.34 24.58 -14.18
CA ASP A 64 0.84 23.63 -13.18
C ASP A 64 -0.67 23.37 -13.32
N TYR A 65 -1.15 22.32 -12.65
CA TYR A 65 -2.57 21.99 -12.55
C TYR A 65 -3.31 23.01 -11.69
N ASP A 66 -4.01 23.95 -12.33
CA ASP A 66 -4.74 25.02 -11.68
C ASP A 66 -6.25 24.88 -11.87
N CYS A 67 -7.01 25.17 -10.81
CA CYS A 67 -8.46 24.96 -10.75
C CYS A 67 -9.17 26.21 -10.21
N GLY A 68 -10.20 26.65 -10.94
CA GLY A 68 -11.11 27.71 -10.53
C GLY A 68 -12.47 27.14 -10.14
N ALA A 69 -12.80 27.17 -8.85
CA ALA A 69 -14.08 26.66 -8.32
C ALA A 69 -15.20 27.71 -8.38
N LEU A 70 -16.42 27.24 -8.59
CA LEU A 70 -17.62 28.06 -8.43
C LEU A 70 -17.94 28.21 -6.92
N LEU A 71 -17.74 29.42 -6.37
CA LEU A 71 -17.73 29.74 -4.92
C LEU A 71 -19.00 29.27 -4.16
N ASN A 72 -20.16 29.29 -4.83
CA ASN A 72 -21.46 29.07 -4.18
C ASN A 72 -22.23 27.84 -4.71
N VAL A 73 -21.56 26.92 -5.42
CA VAL A 73 -22.26 25.80 -6.05
C VAL A 73 -21.69 24.45 -5.60
N PHE A 74 -22.30 23.89 -4.55
CA PHE A 74 -22.06 22.51 -4.10
C PHE A 74 -23.15 21.59 -4.64
N LEU A 75 -22.80 20.70 -5.56
CA LEU A 75 -23.73 19.86 -6.30
C LEU A 75 -23.90 18.50 -5.61
N GLU A 76 -25.15 18.09 -5.43
CA GLU A 76 -25.56 16.78 -4.87
C GLU A 76 -26.60 16.09 -5.78
N THR A 77 -26.80 16.63 -6.98
CA THR A 77 -27.86 16.20 -7.91
C THR A 77 -27.24 16.07 -9.29
N SER A 78 -27.90 15.34 -10.19
CA SER A 78 -27.50 15.32 -11.60
C SER A 78 -27.43 16.75 -12.16
N PHE A 79 -26.39 17.04 -12.94
CA PHE A 79 -26.11 18.38 -13.44
C PHE A 79 -25.42 18.34 -14.79
N LYS A 80 -25.49 19.46 -15.51
CA LYS A 80 -24.78 19.73 -16.74
C LYS A 80 -23.93 20.99 -16.55
N LEU A 81 -22.63 20.90 -16.78
CA LEU A 81 -21.71 22.03 -16.80
C LEU A 81 -21.18 22.21 -18.22
N THR A 82 -21.34 23.41 -18.78
CA THR A 82 -20.87 23.75 -20.12
C THR A 82 -20.05 25.03 -20.04
N PHE A 83 -18.98 25.10 -20.82
CA PHE A 83 -18.22 26.33 -21.05
C PHE A 83 -17.60 26.29 -22.45
N ARG A 84 -17.16 27.44 -22.96
CA ARG A 84 -16.28 27.48 -24.13
C ARG A 84 -14.86 27.81 -23.71
N PHE A 85 -13.91 27.28 -24.47
CA PHE A 85 -12.49 27.59 -24.27
C PHE A 85 -11.75 27.76 -25.59
N ARG A 86 -10.60 28.44 -25.53
CA ARG A 86 -9.59 28.45 -26.60
C ARG A 86 -8.18 28.59 -26.03
N VAL A 87 -7.21 28.06 -26.76
CA VAL A 87 -5.79 28.11 -26.43
C VAL A 87 -5.14 29.25 -27.19
N ILE A 88 -4.50 30.16 -26.45
CA ILE A 88 -3.81 31.31 -27.02
C ILE A 88 -2.32 30.99 -27.25
N GLU A 89 -1.70 30.25 -26.33
CA GLU A 89 -0.28 29.90 -26.37
C GLU A 89 -0.01 28.64 -25.55
N GLY A 90 0.73 27.66 -26.09
CA GLY A 90 1.09 26.42 -25.39
C GLY A 90 0.24 25.21 -25.77
N GLU A 91 0.37 24.12 -24.99
CA GLU A 91 -0.41 22.89 -25.19
C GLU A 91 -1.78 22.95 -24.50
N PRO A 92 -2.84 22.39 -25.08
CA PRO A 92 -4.20 22.48 -24.56
C PRO A 92 -4.35 21.71 -23.24
N GLY A 93 -4.31 22.41 -22.10
CA GLY A 93 -4.61 21.86 -20.78
C GLY A 93 -5.95 22.28 -20.20
N ALA A 94 -6.98 22.47 -21.04
CA ALA A 94 -8.32 22.86 -20.58
C ALA A 94 -9.15 21.65 -20.13
N GLY A 95 -9.98 21.82 -19.10
CA GLY A 95 -10.79 20.72 -18.59
C GLY A 95 -11.82 21.11 -17.53
N PHE A 96 -12.41 20.08 -16.92
CA PHE A 96 -13.27 20.18 -15.75
C PHE A 96 -12.57 19.62 -14.53
N PHE A 97 -12.94 20.13 -13.37
CA PHE A 97 -12.91 19.35 -12.14
C PHE A 97 -14.28 19.39 -11.47
N PHE A 98 -14.64 18.33 -10.78
CA PHE A 98 -15.96 18.20 -10.16
C PHE A 98 -15.94 17.29 -8.93
N HIS A 99 -16.93 17.52 -8.06
CA HIS A 99 -17.12 16.85 -6.78
C HIS A 99 -16.01 17.00 -5.73
N SER A 100 -15.26 18.12 -5.75
CA SER A 100 -14.32 18.42 -4.65
C SER A 100 -15.04 18.61 -3.31
N GLU A 101 -14.52 18.01 -2.22
CA GLU A 101 -15.05 18.19 -0.86
C GLU A 101 -14.92 19.65 -0.40
N GLN A 102 -13.81 20.30 -0.74
CA GLN A 102 -13.42 21.61 -0.21
C GLN A 102 -13.19 22.60 -1.34
N LEU A 103 -13.67 23.83 -1.14
CA LEU A 103 -13.53 24.88 -2.15
C LEU A 103 -12.06 25.19 -2.49
N SER A 104 -11.16 25.09 -1.52
CA SER A 104 -9.75 25.42 -1.63
C SER A 104 -8.83 24.22 -1.89
N SER A 105 -9.36 23.03 -2.20
CA SER A 105 -8.57 21.83 -2.50
C SER A 105 -9.16 21.08 -3.70
N THR A 106 -8.32 20.35 -4.41
CA THR A 106 -8.74 19.38 -5.44
C THR A 106 -8.73 17.95 -4.89
N ASP A 107 -8.40 17.72 -3.62
CA ASP A 107 -8.44 16.39 -3.02
C ASP A 107 -9.84 15.80 -3.10
N PHE A 108 -9.91 14.51 -3.43
CA PHE A 108 -11.17 13.78 -3.59
C PHE A 108 -12.11 14.43 -4.63
N SER A 109 -11.55 14.83 -5.77
CA SER A 109 -12.32 15.32 -6.93
C SER A 109 -12.02 14.51 -8.18
N GLN A 110 -12.96 14.49 -9.13
CA GLN A 110 -12.72 13.97 -10.46
C GLN A 110 -12.30 15.08 -11.40
N MET A 111 -11.43 14.75 -12.36
CA MET A 111 -10.92 15.69 -13.34
C MET A 111 -10.95 15.06 -14.73
N SER A 112 -11.20 15.89 -15.72
CA SER A 112 -11.05 15.51 -17.13
C SER A 112 -10.47 16.69 -17.88
N ARG A 113 -9.31 16.50 -18.52
CA ARG A 113 -8.58 17.58 -19.17
C ARG A 113 -7.92 17.15 -20.47
N PHE A 114 -7.71 18.07 -21.38
CA PHE A 114 -6.84 17.84 -22.51
C PHE A 114 -5.37 17.73 -22.07
N GLU A 115 -4.65 16.79 -22.68
CA GLU A 115 -3.18 16.71 -22.61
C GLU A 115 -2.56 17.34 -23.86
N THR A 116 -3.15 17.02 -25.01
CA THR A 116 -2.70 17.44 -26.35
C THR A 116 -3.91 17.73 -27.23
N SER A 117 -3.67 18.18 -28.47
CA SER A 117 -4.73 18.36 -29.47
C SER A 117 -5.48 17.08 -29.88
N GLU A 118 -5.03 15.91 -29.43
CA GLU A 118 -5.54 14.58 -29.83
C GLU A 118 -5.89 13.69 -28.62
N THR A 119 -5.68 14.17 -27.39
CA THR A 119 -5.77 13.34 -26.20
C THR A 119 -6.38 14.09 -25.02
N MET A 120 -7.34 13.44 -24.34
CA MET A 120 -7.93 13.87 -23.07
C MET A 120 -7.65 12.83 -22.00
N LEU A 121 -7.17 13.27 -20.85
CA LEU A 121 -7.01 12.44 -19.65
C LEU A 121 -8.26 12.54 -18.79
N VAL A 122 -8.64 11.41 -18.21
CA VAL A 122 -9.75 11.27 -17.28
C VAL A 122 -9.26 10.52 -16.05
N GLY A 123 -9.70 10.94 -14.87
CA GLY A 123 -9.26 10.35 -13.61
C GLY A 123 -9.73 11.12 -12.37
N ARG A 124 -8.97 10.97 -11.28
CA ARG A 124 -9.35 11.48 -9.95
C ARG A 124 -8.14 11.93 -9.14
N PHE A 125 -8.37 12.85 -8.21
CA PHE A 125 -7.40 13.26 -7.21
C PHE A 125 -7.56 12.45 -5.92
N VAL A 126 -6.48 11.84 -5.46
CA VAL A 126 -6.41 11.11 -4.19
C VAL A 126 -5.15 11.57 -3.45
N GLN A 127 -5.30 12.02 -2.21
CA GLN A 127 -4.20 12.33 -1.28
C GLN A 127 -3.04 13.14 -1.92
N GLY A 128 -3.35 14.30 -2.52
CA GLY A 128 -2.33 15.22 -3.03
C GLY A 128 -1.81 14.97 -4.46
N GLY A 129 -2.32 13.97 -5.18
CA GLY A 129 -1.93 13.68 -6.56
C GLY A 129 -3.10 13.33 -7.49
N TYR A 130 -2.95 13.59 -8.79
CA TYR A 130 -3.89 13.15 -9.82
C TYR A 130 -3.53 11.75 -10.31
N GLN A 131 -4.49 10.83 -10.27
CA GLN A 131 -4.41 9.50 -10.85
C GLN A 131 -5.22 9.48 -12.15
N CYS A 132 -4.54 9.33 -13.27
CA CYS A 132 -5.18 9.12 -14.57
C CYS A 132 -5.65 7.68 -14.67
N SER A 133 -6.92 7.46 -15.00
CA SER A 133 -7.51 6.14 -15.16
C SER A 133 -7.81 5.79 -16.62
N GLN A 134 -7.94 6.81 -17.47
CA GLN A 134 -8.17 6.61 -18.89
C GLN A 134 -7.57 7.76 -19.71
N SER A 135 -6.89 7.39 -20.80
CA SER A 135 -6.52 8.32 -21.88
C SER A 135 -7.46 8.12 -23.06
N ILE A 136 -8.19 9.17 -23.44
CA ILE A 136 -9.14 9.17 -24.56
C ILE A 136 -8.46 9.82 -25.76
N ARG A 137 -8.27 9.05 -26.84
CA ARG A 137 -7.75 9.56 -28.12
C ARG A 137 -8.88 9.88 -29.10
N PHE A 138 -8.73 10.96 -29.86
CA PHE A 138 -9.66 11.42 -30.88
C PHE A 138 -8.92 12.14 -32.02
N GLU A 139 -9.62 12.43 -33.11
CA GLU A 139 -9.02 13.16 -34.26
C GLU A 139 -8.49 14.53 -33.83
N LYS A 140 -7.35 14.94 -34.38
CA LYS A 140 -6.69 16.20 -34.05
C LYS A 140 -7.64 17.40 -34.14
N GLN A 141 -7.73 18.14 -33.03
CA GLN A 141 -8.59 19.31 -32.89
C GLN A 141 -7.80 20.61 -33.02
N ASP A 142 -8.44 21.64 -33.60
CA ASP A 142 -7.94 23.01 -33.54
C ASP A 142 -8.53 23.74 -32.34
N PHE A 143 -7.69 23.96 -31.32
CA PHE A 143 -8.03 24.68 -30.10
C PHE A 143 -7.69 26.17 -30.13
N SER A 144 -7.13 26.70 -31.23
CA SER A 144 -6.93 28.15 -31.38
C SER A 144 -8.25 28.90 -31.59
N SER A 145 -9.25 28.18 -32.11
CA SER A 145 -10.65 28.60 -32.22
C SER A 145 -11.45 28.24 -30.97
N TRP A 146 -12.54 28.98 -30.69
CA TRP A 146 -13.45 28.65 -29.59
C TRP A 146 -14.08 27.26 -29.78
N ARG A 147 -14.00 26.44 -28.73
CA ARG A 147 -14.62 25.11 -28.63
C ARG A 147 -15.53 25.02 -27.43
N GLN A 148 -16.61 24.25 -27.54
CA GLN A 148 -17.52 24.04 -26.43
C GLN A 148 -17.22 22.70 -25.76
N LEU A 149 -17.03 22.71 -24.45
CA LEU A 149 -16.87 21.50 -23.66
C LEU A 149 -18.07 21.35 -22.73
N THR A 150 -18.62 20.14 -22.64
CA THR A 150 -19.78 19.84 -21.80
C THR A 150 -19.55 18.60 -20.95
N LEU A 151 -19.83 18.72 -19.66
CA LEU A 151 -19.88 17.64 -18.69
C LEU A 151 -21.34 17.39 -18.28
N ILE A 152 -21.77 16.14 -18.35
CA ILE A 152 -23.08 15.68 -17.87
C ILE A 152 -22.84 14.66 -16.77
N VAL A 153 -23.25 14.96 -15.54
CA VAL A 153 -23.16 14.05 -14.41
C VAL A 153 -24.55 13.49 -14.11
N ASP A 154 -24.67 12.17 -14.12
CA ASP A 154 -25.87 11.46 -13.71
C ASP A 154 -25.64 10.74 -12.37
N GLN A 155 -26.23 11.30 -11.31
CA GLN A 155 -26.16 10.72 -9.97
C GLN A 155 -26.99 9.45 -9.83
N ASP A 156 -28.08 9.31 -10.60
CA ASP A 156 -29.00 8.18 -10.49
C ASP A 156 -28.35 6.91 -11.07
N GLU A 157 -27.61 7.05 -12.19
CA GLU A 157 -26.88 5.96 -12.84
C GLU A 157 -25.41 5.86 -12.37
N SER A 158 -24.99 6.73 -11.44
CA SER A 158 -23.59 6.83 -10.95
C SER A 158 -22.56 6.88 -12.10
N SER A 159 -22.82 7.75 -13.08
CA SER A 159 -22.01 7.90 -14.29
C SER A 159 -21.86 9.37 -14.70
N TYR A 160 -20.95 9.62 -15.64
CA TYR A 160 -20.83 10.93 -16.29
C TYR A 160 -20.38 10.80 -17.73
N HIS A 161 -20.68 11.82 -18.52
CA HIS A 161 -20.38 11.90 -19.94
C HIS A 161 -19.72 13.24 -20.26
N ILE A 162 -18.81 13.21 -21.23
CA ILE A 162 -18.13 14.40 -21.74
C ILE A 162 -18.44 14.54 -23.22
N LEU A 163 -18.75 15.77 -23.64
CA LEU A 163 -18.96 16.11 -25.04
C LEU A 163 -18.03 17.26 -25.42
N LEU A 164 -17.36 17.11 -26.57
CA LEU A 164 -16.61 18.17 -27.24
C LEU A 164 -17.39 18.58 -28.50
N ASP A 165 -17.80 19.84 -28.59
CA ASP A 165 -18.65 20.34 -29.68
C ASP A 165 -19.87 19.45 -29.96
N GLU A 166 -20.55 19.03 -28.87
CA GLU A 166 -21.70 18.11 -28.88
C GLU A 166 -21.41 16.67 -29.36
N GLN A 167 -20.14 16.32 -29.62
CA GLN A 167 -19.73 14.94 -29.90
C GLN A 167 -19.30 14.23 -28.62
N PRO A 168 -19.87 13.04 -28.30
CA PRO A 168 -19.54 12.32 -27.08
C PRO A 168 -18.14 11.73 -27.13
N LEU A 169 -17.39 11.88 -26.04
CA LEU A 169 -16.14 11.16 -25.80
C LEU A 169 -16.43 9.88 -25.00
N THR A 170 -15.76 8.77 -25.36
CA THR A 170 -15.97 7.47 -24.70
C THR A 170 -15.26 7.44 -23.35
N VAL A 171 -16.01 7.70 -22.27
CA VAL A 171 -15.54 7.61 -20.89
C VAL A 171 -15.92 6.25 -20.29
N ARG A 172 -14.94 5.55 -19.70
CA ARG A 172 -15.10 4.28 -18.99
C ARG A 172 -14.86 4.42 -17.47
N GLU A 173 -14.28 5.54 -17.05
CA GLU A 173 -14.12 5.91 -15.64
C GLU A 173 -15.50 6.01 -14.95
N PRO A 174 -15.75 5.29 -13.84
CA PRO A 174 -17.00 5.41 -13.10
C PRO A 174 -17.09 6.77 -12.36
N LEU A 175 -18.29 7.16 -11.95
CA LEU A 175 -18.46 8.31 -11.07
C LEU A 175 -18.04 7.92 -9.64
N ASN A 176 -16.88 8.40 -9.19
CA ASN A 176 -16.29 8.03 -7.90
C ASN A 176 -16.83 8.89 -6.76
N PHE A 177 -17.13 10.16 -7.01
CA PHE A 177 -17.62 11.10 -6.00
C PHE A 177 -19.03 11.56 -6.36
N LYS A 178 -19.91 11.64 -5.36
CA LYS A 178 -21.36 11.91 -5.60
C LYS A 178 -21.77 13.33 -5.23
N ALA A 179 -20.89 14.10 -4.61
CA ALA A 179 -21.16 15.49 -4.28
C ALA A 179 -19.90 16.31 -4.10
N GLY A 180 -20.01 17.63 -4.32
CA GLY A 180 -18.90 18.55 -4.13
C GLY A 180 -18.97 19.79 -5.01
N TYR A 181 -17.90 20.58 -4.96
CA TYR A 181 -17.70 21.74 -5.83
C TYR A 181 -17.23 21.32 -7.22
N CYS A 182 -17.56 22.14 -8.21
CA CYS A 182 -17.09 21.97 -9.58
C CYS A 182 -16.57 23.29 -10.15
N GLY A 183 -15.84 23.18 -11.26
CA GLY A 183 -15.36 24.33 -11.98
C GLY A 183 -14.53 23.96 -13.19
N VAL A 184 -13.72 24.92 -13.61
CA VAL A 184 -12.83 24.79 -14.77
C VAL A 184 -11.41 24.48 -14.31
N GLN A 185 -10.68 23.75 -15.15
CA GLN A 185 -9.28 23.42 -14.95
C GLN A 185 -8.45 23.90 -16.14
N SER A 186 -7.25 24.40 -15.85
CA SER A 186 -6.26 24.85 -16.82
C SER A 186 -4.86 24.37 -16.43
N SER A 187 -4.01 24.08 -17.43
CA SER A 187 -2.59 23.78 -17.28
C SER A 187 -1.85 23.96 -18.61
N GLY A 188 -0.52 24.07 -18.58
CA GLY A 188 0.36 23.97 -19.76
C GLY A 188 0.32 25.10 -20.80
N ALA A 189 -0.62 26.04 -20.69
CA ALA A 189 -0.88 27.07 -21.69
C ALA A 189 -1.50 28.36 -21.11
N LEU A 190 -1.56 29.40 -21.94
CA LEU A 190 -2.52 30.49 -21.79
C LEU A 190 -3.86 30.06 -22.41
N ILE A 191 -4.87 29.89 -21.56
CA ILE A 191 -6.22 29.45 -21.95
C ILE A 191 -7.23 30.53 -21.59
N GLU A 192 -8.20 30.76 -22.47
CA GLU A 192 -9.37 31.60 -22.24
C GLU A 192 -10.63 30.74 -22.09
N PHE A 193 -11.48 31.13 -21.14
CA PHE A 193 -12.79 30.53 -20.88
C PHE A 193 -13.89 31.59 -20.97
N ASP A 194 -15.04 31.23 -21.55
CA ASP A 194 -16.25 32.06 -21.54
C ASP A 194 -17.54 31.21 -21.55
N ASP A 195 -18.69 31.90 -21.46
CA ASP A 195 -20.05 31.32 -21.50
C ASP A 195 -20.21 30.08 -20.60
N VAL A 196 -19.78 30.21 -19.33
CA VAL A 196 -19.91 29.14 -18.34
C VAL A 196 -21.36 29.07 -17.91
N GLU A 197 -22.01 27.93 -18.17
CA GLU A 197 -23.37 27.63 -17.74
C GLU A 197 -23.40 26.34 -16.93
N LEU A 198 -24.05 26.40 -15.78
CA LEU A 198 -24.33 25.23 -14.95
C LEU A 198 -25.83 25.09 -14.76
N SER A 199 -26.33 23.90 -15.08
CA SER A 199 -27.74 23.55 -15.06
C SER A 199 -27.99 22.28 -14.24
N ARG A 200 -29.06 22.25 -13.44
CA ARG A 200 -29.58 21.03 -12.82
C ARG A 200 -30.29 20.19 -13.86
N LEU A 201 -30.13 18.87 -13.76
CA LEU A 201 -30.93 17.93 -14.53
C LEU A 201 -32.13 17.45 -13.69
N PRO A 202 -33.27 17.10 -14.32
CA PRO A 202 -34.42 16.56 -13.60
C PRO A 202 -34.02 15.27 -12.87
N MET A 203 -34.16 15.25 -11.54
CA MET A 203 -33.94 14.02 -10.76
C MET A 203 -35.14 13.08 -10.85
N LYS A 204 -34.89 11.77 -10.87
CA LYS A 204 -35.93 10.80 -10.45
C LYS A 204 -36.24 11.09 -8.97
N LYS A 205 -37.53 11.22 -8.60
CA LYS A 205 -37.91 11.40 -7.19
C LYS A 205 -37.45 10.18 -6.38
N GLY A 206 -36.55 10.37 -5.43
CA GLY A 206 -36.23 9.33 -4.44
C GLY A 206 -34.90 9.58 -3.73
N THR A 207 -34.89 9.31 -2.42
CA THR A 207 -33.70 9.12 -1.57
C THR A 207 -32.74 10.31 -1.43
N ALA A 208 -32.44 10.70 -0.19
CA ALA A 208 -31.45 11.73 0.10
C ALA A 208 -30.05 11.24 -0.31
N VAL A 209 -29.32 12.06 -1.08
CA VAL A 209 -27.91 11.85 -1.34
C VAL A 209 -27.12 12.07 -0.05
N ILE A 210 -26.39 11.03 0.35
CA ILE A 210 -25.48 11.07 1.50
C ILE A 210 -24.10 11.40 0.94
N SER A 211 -23.51 12.46 1.47
CA SER A 211 -22.27 13.03 0.94
C SER A 211 -21.29 13.19 2.08
N TYR A 212 -20.14 12.51 1.98
CA TYR A 212 -19.04 12.60 2.92
C TYR A 212 -19.45 12.42 4.39
N PRO A 213 -20.23 11.36 4.74
CA PRO A 213 -20.62 11.13 6.13
C PRO A 213 -19.35 10.82 6.94
N ARG A 214 -19.01 11.69 7.90
CA ARG A 214 -17.91 11.46 8.84
C ARG A 214 -18.45 10.86 10.13
N TYR A 215 -18.76 11.70 11.11
CA TYR A 215 -19.40 11.28 12.35
C TYR A 215 -20.92 11.38 12.24
N PHE A 216 -21.63 10.56 13.01
CA PHE A 216 -23.08 10.57 13.03
C PHE A 216 -23.62 10.06 14.37
N ALA A 217 -24.90 10.32 14.62
CA ALA A 217 -25.60 9.82 15.79
C ALA A 217 -26.91 9.16 15.38
N ILE A 218 -27.31 8.13 16.12
CA ILE A 218 -28.53 7.35 15.84
C ILE A 218 -29.59 7.68 16.89
N THR A 219 -30.77 8.08 16.45
CA THR A 219 -31.89 8.31 17.38
C THR A 219 -32.51 7.01 17.86
N ARG A 220 -33.29 7.09 18.94
CA ARG A 220 -34.10 5.95 19.44
C ARG A 220 -35.05 5.35 18.39
N LYS A 221 -35.41 6.09 17.35
CA LYS A 221 -36.26 5.64 16.24
C LYS A 221 -35.44 5.04 15.08
N GLY A 222 -34.10 5.01 15.19
CA GLY A 222 -33.17 4.62 14.13
C GLY A 222 -33.07 5.65 13.01
N GLN A 223 -33.25 6.94 13.33
CA GLN A 223 -32.91 8.02 12.39
C GLN A 223 -31.42 8.30 12.50
N ILE A 224 -30.75 8.52 11.38
CA ILE A 224 -29.34 8.89 11.35
C ILE A 224 -29.26 10.42 11.28
N ILE A 225 -28.47 11.02 12.15
CA ILE A 225 -28.19 12.45 12.20
C ILE A 225 -26.70 12.64 11.97
N TYR A 226 -26.30 13.39 10.94
CA TYR A 226 -24.90 13.54 10.57
C TYR A 226 -24.59 14.99 10.14
N PRO A 227 -23.43 15.54 10.53
CA PRO A 227 -22.95 16.82 10.02
C PRO A 227 -22.62 16.79 8.53
N GLN A 228 -22.83 17.93 7.87
CA GLN A 228 -22.35 18.19 6.52
C GLN A 228 -21.18 19.19 6.63
N THR A 229 -19.97 18.65 6.76
CA THR A 229 -18.74 19.40 7.08
C THR A 229 -18.55 20.63 6.17
N GLY A 230 -18.67 20.47 4.85
CA GLY A 230 -18.49 21.56 3.88
C GLY A 230 -19.65 22.56 3.77
N ARG A 231 -20.76 22.38 4.51
CA ARG A 231 -21.97 23.20 4.37
C ARG A 231 -22.36 23.98 5.63
N GLY A 232 -21.68 23.76 6.75
CA GLY A 232 -22.10 24.37 8.02
C GLY A 232 -23.52 23.97 8.42
N ALA A 233 -23.90 22.71 8.19
CA ALA A 233 -25.25 22.22 8.45
C ALA A 233 -25.25 20.78 8.97
N VAL A 234 -26.41 20.31 9.39
CA VAL A 234 -26.63 18.95 9.91
C VAL A 234 -27.88 18.37 9.27
N ARG A 235 -27.81 17.12 8.83
CA ARG A 235 -28.94 16.39 8.26
C ARG A 235 -29.46 15.33 9.20
N SER A 236 -30.75 15.07 9.10
CA SER A 236 -31.39 13.88 9.66
C SER A 236 -32.12 13.12 8.57
N ILE A 237 -31.86 11.82 8.49
CA ILE A 237 -32.48 10.89 7.53
C ILE A 237 -33.17 9.73 8.25
N ASP A 238 -34.15 9.12 7.58
CA ASP A 238 -34.81 7.90 8.05
C ASP A 238 -34.07 6.61 7.63
N ARG A 239 -34.64 5.47 8.00
CA ARG A 239 -34.08 4.12 7.72
C ARG A 239 -34.13 3.71 6.25
N ASN A 240 -34.75 4.51 5.39
CA ASN A 240 -34.84 4.33 3.95
C ASN A 240 -34.07 5.43 3.22
N SER A 241 -33.21 6.16 3.94
CA SER A 241 -32.42 7.27 3.43
C SER A 241 -33.28 8.44 2.90
N ASN A 242 -34.51 8.63 3.40
CA ASN A 242 -35.28 9.84 3.10
C ASN A 242 -34.85 10.99 4.02
N LEU A 243 -34.72 12.19 3.47
CA LEU A 243 -34.43 13.40 4.24
C LEU A 243 -35.61 13.76 5.16
N ILE A 244 -35.36 13.83 6.45
CA ILE A 244 -36.33 14.29 7.46
C ILE A 244 -36.17 15.79 7.67
N SER A 245 -34.94 16.25 7.87
CA SER A 245 -34.66 17.65 8.18
C SER A 245 -33.20 18.01 7.88
N THR A 246 -32.99 19.27 7.50
CA THR A 246 -31.68 19.93 7.50
C THR A 246 -31.76 21.10 8.47
N PHE A 247 -30.82 21.21 9.39
CA PHE A 247 -30.80 22.26 10.40
C PHE A 247 -29.39 22.83 10.60
N THR A 248 -29.34 24.08 11.06
CA THR A 248 -28.10 24.82 11.34
C THR A 248 -28.37 25.89 12.40
N VAL A 249 -27.36 26.67 12.76
CA VAL A 249 -27.51 27.83 13.63
C VAL A 249 -28.35 28.90 12.91
N PRO A 250 -29.32 29.56 13.59
CA PRO A 250 -30.11 30.62 12.98
C PRO A 250 -29.24 31.75 12.39
N PRO A 251 -29.56 32.28 11.19
CA PRO A 251 -28.72 33.29 10.51
C PRO A 251 -28.53 34.60 11.27
N ASP A 252 -29.40 34.92 12.22
CA ASP A 252 -29.31 36.10 13.09
C ASP A 252 -28.24 35.97 14.18
N GLN A 253 -27.69 34.77 14.38
CA GLN A 253 -26.60 34.54 15.31
C GLN A 253 -25.25 34.91 14.67
N LYS A 254 -24.36 35.52 15.46
CA LYS A 254 -23.05 35.96 14.99
C LYS A 254 -22.13 34.81 14.57
N ILE A 255 -22.32 33.62 15.17
CA ILE A 255 -21.42 32.48 15.01
C ILE A 255 -22.22 31.35 14.38
N GLN A 256 -21.97 31.13 13.09
CA GLN A 256 -22.57 30.05 12.31
C GLN A 256 -21.73 28.78 12.45
N LEU A 257 -22.29 27.63 12.05
CA LEU A 257 -21.49 26.42 11.85
C LEU A 257 -20.55 26.65 10.67
N SER A 258 -19.27 26.37 10.86
CA SER A 258 -18.25 26.48 9.82
C SER A 258 -17.81 25.11 9.33
N LYS A 259 -17.32 24.26 10.25
CA LYS A 259 -16.87 22.89 9.97
C LYS A 259 -17.37 21.95 11.06
N PRO A 260 -18.68 21.66 11.09
CA PRO A 260 -19.24 20.74 12.08
C PRO A 260 -18.68 19.33 11.81
N LEU A 261 -18.02 18.73 12.80
CA LEU A 261 -17.36 17.42 12.67
C LEU A 261 -18.04 16.36 13.54
N GLY A 262 -17.75 16.35 14.84
CA GLY A 262 -18.27 15.37 15.78
C GLY A 262 -19.70 15.68 16.19
N ILE A 263 -20.46 14.64 16.52
CA ILE A 263 -21.84 14.75 16.96
C ILE A 263 -22.14 13.70 18.04
N THR A 264 -22.85 14.10 19.09
CA THR A 264 -23.41 13.15 20.06
C THR A 264 -24.87 13.48 20.36
N LEU A 265 -25.66 12.44 20.60
CA LEU A 265 -27.06 12.53 20.99
C LEU A 265 -27.21 12.14 22.45
N LEU A 266 -27.46 13.13 23.31
CA LEU A 266 -27.65 12.89 24.74
C LEU A 266 -28.91 12.07 25.03
N SER A 267 -28.96 11.45 26.20
CA SER A 267 -30.07 10.58 26.63
C SER A 267 -31.44 11.28 26.67
N ASP A 268 -31.46 12.62 26.80
CA ASP A 268 -32.66 13.46 26.78
C ASP A 268 -33.05 13.98 25.37
N GLY A 269 -32.29 13.57 24.36
CA GLY A 269 -32.49 13.90 22.95
C GLY A 269 -31.87 15.22 22.50
N LYS A 270 -31.11 15.92 23.36
CA LYS A 270 -30.31 17.06 22.90
C LYS A 270 -29.15 16.60 22.03
N ILE A 271 -28.77 17.43 21.07
CA ILE A 271 -27.71 17.15 20.11
C ILE A 271 -26.57 18.13 20.39
N VAL A 272 -25.35 17.61 20.51
CA VAL A 272 -24.14 18.43 20.68
C VAL A 272 -23.23 18.17 19.51
N ILE A 273 -22.71 19.25 18.93
CA ILE A 273 -21.84 19.21 17.76
C ILE A 273 -20.57 19.98 18.08
N SER A 274 -19.41 19.40 17.74
CA SER A 274 -18.14 20.12 17.68
C SER A 274 -18.00 20.78 16.32
N ASP A 275 -17.50 22.00 16.32
CA ASP A 275 -17.19 22.74 15.12
C ASP A 275 -15.70 23.10 15.15
N ALA A 276 -14.94 22.43 14.30
CA ALA A 276 -13.49 22.45 14.28
C ALA A 276 -12.95 23.85 13.95
N ASP A 277 -13.51 24.47 12.92
CA ASP A 277 -13.04 25.77 12.43
C ASP A 277 -13.48 26.89 13.36
N SER A 278 -14.72 26.85 13.87
CA SER A 278 -15.18 27.87 14.82
C SER A 278 -14.65 27.66 16.25
N ASN A 279 -13.96 26.54 16.50
CA ASN A 279 -13.35 26.13 17.77
C ASN A 279 -14.36 26.10 18.92
N ARG A 280 -15.55 25.53 18.68
CA ARG A 280 -16.71 25.64 19.57
C ARG A 280 -17.56 24.37 19.61
N LEU A 281 -18.44 24.32 20.61
CA LEU A 281 -19.52 23.35 20.72
C LEU A 281 -20.87 24.03 20.51
N HIS A 282 -21.77 23.40 19.76
CA HIS A 282 -23.14 23.87 19.52
C HIS A 282 -24.15 22.90 20.13
N LEU A 283 -25.14 23.42 20.86
CA LEU A 283 -26.21 22.65 21.48
C LEU A 283 -27.54 22.90 20.75
N PHE A 284 -28.18 21.82 20.32
CA PHE A 284 -29.53 21.82 19.76
C PHE A 284 -30.46 20.98 20.64
N ASP A 285 -31.76 21.31 20.64
CA ASP A 285 -32.76 20.46 21.28
C ASP A 285 -33.21 19.30 20.38
N LYS A 286 -34.02 18.41 20.96
CA LYS A 286 -34.62 17.25 20.28
C LYS A 286 -35.54 17.59 19.09
N HIS A 287 -35.81 18.88 18.85
CA HIS A 287 -36.60 19.38 17.72
C HIS A 287 -35.72 20.15 16.72
N TYR A 288 -34.40 19.90 16.74
CA TYR A 288 -33.41 20.51 15.85
C TYR A 288 -33.28 22.03 15.98
N ARG A 289 -33.73 22.62 17.10
CA ARG A 289 -33.61 24.06 17.34
C ARG A 289 -32.33 24.36 18.11
N TRP A 290 -31.51 25.26 17.57
CA TRP A 290 -30.33 25.77 18.25
C TRP A 290 -30.69 26.41 19.61
N LYS A 291 -29.81 26.22 20.61
CA LYS A 291 -30.00 26.74 21.97
C LYS A 291 -28.85 27.63 22.43
N MET A 292 -27.62 27.17 22.25
CA MET A 292 -26.44 27.90 22.68
C MET A 292 -25.19 27.36 22.01
N THR A 293 -24.10 28.12 22.15
CA THR A 293 -22.75 27.74 21.76
C THR A 293 -21.82 27.94 22.95
N ALA A 294 -20.82 27.07 23.11
CA ALA A 294 -19.82 27.14 24.17
C ALA A 294 -18.40 27.05 23.62
N GLY A 295 -17.47 27.67 24.33
CA GLY A 295 -16.05 27.69 24.01
C GLY A 295 -15.61 28.81 23.07
N THR A 296 -14.30 28.92 22.88
CA THR A 296 -13.61 29.87 21.99
C THR A 296 -12.27 29.26 21.58
N ALA A 297 -11.62 29.80 20.55
CA ALA A 297 -10.24 29.44 20.24
C ALA A 297 -9.30 29.68 21.46
N GLY A 298 -8.39 28.75 21.71
CA GLY A 298 -7.34 28.85 22.75
C GLY A 298 -7.06 27.55 23.49
N ALA A 299 -6.18 27.61 24.49
CA ALA A 299 -5.72 26.44 25.26
C ALA A 299 -6.24 26.40 26.72
N GLY A 300 -6.98 27.42 27.15
CA GLY A 300 -7.57 27.53 28.49
C GLY A 300 -8.73 26.56 28.74
N ARG A 301 -9.29 26.58 29.95
CA ARG A 301 -10.47 25.77 30.31
C ARG A 301 -11.68 26.19 29.47
N GLY A 302 -12.30 25.24 28.77
CA GLY A 302 -13.42 25.52 27.88
C GLY A 302 -13.03 26.22 26.58
N GLN A 303 -11.74 26.43 26.32
CA GLN A 303 -11.23 26.88 25.01
C GLN A 303 -10.75 25.68 24.21
N PHE A 304 -10.82 25.75 22.89
CA PHE A 304 -10.47 24.64 21.99
C PHE A 304 -9.48 25.08 20.91
N ALA A 305 -8.75 24.10 20.40
CA ALA A 305 -7.96 24.17 19.17
C ALA A 305 -8.27 22.91 18.36
N ASN A 306 -9.03 23.06 17.27
CA ASN A 306 -9.49 21.97 16.41
C ASN A 306 -10.23 20.85 17.19
N PRO A 307 -11.40 21.14 17.81
CA PRO A 307 -12.21 20.11 18.43
C PRO A 307 -12.77 19.16 17.37
N THR A 308 -12.47 17.87 17.49
CA THR A 308 -12.80 16.84 16.51
C THR A 308 -13.99 16.02 16.97
N ASP A 309 -13.79 14.84 17.54
CA ASP A 309 -14.86 13.94 17.96
C ASP A 309 -15.36 14.23 19.39
N LEU A 310 -16.58 13.77 19.68
CA LEU A 310 -17.16 13.84 21.02
C LEU A 310 -18.18 12.73 21.30
N CYS A 311 -18.14 12.18 22.51
CA CYS A 311 -19.09 11.19 23.00
C CYS A 311 -19.70 11.62 24.34
N HIS A 312 -20.63 10.82 24.87
CA HIS A 312 -21.21 11.08 26.18
C HIS A 312 -21.38 9.80 26.99
N ASP A 313 -21.33 9.94 28.30
CA ASP A 313 -21.60 8.82 29.21
C ASP A 313 -23.07 8.74 29.65
N LYS A 314 -23.41 7.69 30.43
CA LYS A 314 -24.77 7.48 30.98
C LYS A 314 -25.29 8.63 31.87
N LYS A 315 -24.45 9.57 32.29
CA LYS A 315 -24.82 10.78 33.06
C LYS A 315 -24.92 12.03 32.19
N ASN A 316 -24.82 11.89 30.86
CA ASN A 316 -24.73 12.97 29.88
C ASN A 316 -23.56 13.94 30.17
N ARG A 317 -22.44 13.42 30.69
CA ARG A 317 -21.18 14.17 30.61
C ARG A 317 -20.61 13.98 29.22
N ILE A 318 -20.22 15.07 28.60
CA ILE A 318 -19.75 15.13 27.22
C ILE A 318 -18.23 15.17 27.25
N TYR A 319 -17.59 14.27 26.51
CA TYR A 319 -16.15 14.17 26.36
C TYR A 319 -15.80 14.66 24.96
N VAL A 320 -14.90 15.63 24.87
CA VAL A 320 -14.55 16.29 23.61
C VAL A 320 -13.07 16.14 23.38
N VAL A 321 -12.70 15.59 22.23
CA VAL A 321 -11.32 15.54 21.76
C VAL A 321 -10.93 16.93 21.27
N ASP A 322 -9.92 17.52 21.91
CA ASP A 322 -9.36 18.83 21.61
C ASP A 322 -7.99 18.61 20.95
N SER A 323 -8.03 18.16 19.69
CA SER A 323 -6.87 17.57 18.99
C SER A 323 -5.67 18.51 18.92
N GLY A 324 -5.89 19.78 18.58
CA GLY A 324 -4.81 20.77 18.50
C GLY A 324 -4.17 21.10 19.85
N ASN A 325 -4.89 20.90 20.96
CA ASN A 325 -4.36 21.04 22.32
C ASN A 325 -3.90 19.71 22.93
N ARG A 326 -4.00 18.60 22.19
CA ARG A 326 -3.57 17.25 22.59
C ARG A 326 -4.20 16.78 23.90
N ARG A 327 -5.50 17.00 24.08
CA ARG A 327 -6.21 16.66 25.33
C ARG A 327 -7.65 16.28 25.10
N VAL A 328 -8.29 15.75 26.14
CA VAL A 328 -9.74 15.61 26.22
C VAL A 328 -10.30 16.60 27.24
N GLN A 329 -11.38 17.28 26.90
CA GLN A 329 -12.15 18.13 27.82
C GLN A 329 -13.53 17.52 28.12
N VAL A 330 -13.98 17.64 29.36
CA VAL A 330 -15.24 17.06 29.84
C VAL A 330 -16.19 18.17 30.26
N PHE A 331 -17.44 18.10 29.81
CA PHE A 331 -18.50 19.07 30.07
C PHE A 331 -19.75 18.39 30.65
N ASP A 332 -20.59 19.17 31.33
CA ASP A 332 -21.94 18.73 31.68
C ASP A 332 -22.94 18.89 30.52
N ASN A 333 -24.18 18.45 30.72
CA ASN A 333 -25.24 18.54 29.72
C ASN A 333 -25.76 19.97 29.44
N LYS A 334 -25.15 20.98 30.05
CA LYS A 334 -25.36 22.42 29.81
C LYS A 334 -24.09 23.08 29.24
N LEU A 335 -23.12 22.29 28.78
CA LEU A 335 -21.82 22.72 28.25
C LEU A 335 -20.97 23.50 29.25
N LYS A 336 -21.11 23.25 30.56
CA LYS A 336 -20.20 23.78 31.58
C LYS A 336 -19.00 22.85 31.74
N TYR A 337 -17.80 23.42 31.67
CA TYR A 337 -16.55 22.69 31.86
C TYR A 337 -16.50 21.99 33.22
N ILE A 338 -16.08 20.72 33.22
CA ILE A 338 -15.88 19.87 34.41
C ILE A 338 -14.38 19.63 34.63
N ALA A 339 -13.67 19.10 33.64
CA ALA A 339 -12.30 18.64 33.76
C ALA A 339 -11.61 18.48 32.40
N SER A 340 -10.30 18.20 32.41
CA SER A 340 -9.52 17.83 31.23
C SER A 340 -8.39 16.87 31.59
N PHE A 341 -8.00 15.99 30.68
CA PHE A 341 -6.94 15.00 30.89
C PHE A 341 -6.24 14.62 29.56
N GLY A 342 -5.18 13.80 29.65
CA GLY A 342 -4.49 13.21 28.49
C GLY A 342 -3.31 13.99 27.92
N LYS A 343 -3.07 15.24 28.36
CA LYS A 343 -2.04 16.13 27.76
C LYS A 343 -0.62 15.56 27.67
N ASP A 344 -0.24 14.73 28.63
CA ASP A 344 1.11 14.15 28.72
C ASP A 344 1.25 12.80 27.97
N ARG A 345 0.19 12.37 27.27
CA ARG A 345 0.12 11.07 26.58
C ARG A 345 -0.41 11.15 25.15
N LEU A 346 -1.29 12.11 24.86
CA LEU A 346 -1.89 12.26 23.55
C LEU A 346 -0.98 13.09 22.64
N GLU A 347 -0.79 12.64 21.40
CA GLU A 347 0.00 13.36 20.39
C GLU A 347 -0.89 13.89 19.28
N ILE A 348 -1.66 13.01 18.64
CA ILE A 348 -2.66 13.35 17.62
C ILE A 348 -3.94 12.59 17.95
N PRO A 349 -4.69 12.99 19.00
CA PRO A 349 -5.92 12.31 19.35
C PRO A 349 -7.00 12.62 18.32
N ALA A 350 -7.70 11.60 17.83
CA ALA A 350 -8.67 11.73 16.73
C ALA A 350 -10.12 11.48 17.18
N ALA A 351 -10.36 10.38 17.90
CA ALA A 351 -11.69 9.91 18.27
C ALA A 351 -11.77 9.34 19.68
N ILE A 352 -12.99 9.30 20.24
CA ILE A 352 -13.23 8.89 21.62
C ILE A 352 -14.55 8.13 21.81
N ASP A 353 -14.52 7.04 22.58
CA ASP A 353 -15.73 6.42 23.10
C ASP A 353 -15.62 6.01 24.57
N VAL A 354 -16.77 5.84 25.22
CA VAL A 354 -16.87 5.59 26.67
C VAL A 354 -17.76 4.39 26.97
N GLU A 355 -17.13 3.34 27.50
CA GLU A 355 -17.84 2.18 28.05
C GLU A 355 -17.74 2.16 29.58
N GLY A 356 -18.85 2.50 30.25
CA GLY A 356 -18.94 2.48 31.70
C GLY A 356 -18.01 3.51 32.38
N ASN A 357 -16.85 3.06 32.87
CA ASN A 357 -15.81 3.94 33.42
C ASN A 357 -14.55 3.97 32.56
N LEU A 358 -14.47 3.17 31.51
CA LEU A 358 -13.36 3.14 30.57
C LEU A 358 -13.62 4.13 29.44
N ILE A 359 -12.54 4.71 28.94
CA ILE A 359 -12.52 5.73 27.91
C ILE A 359 -11.46 5.29 26.91
N TYR A 360 -11.86 5.06 25.68
CA TYR A 360 -11.01 4.60 24.59
C TYR A 360 -10.73 5.78 23.68
N LEU A 361 -9.46 6.03 23.39
CA LEU A 361 -9.00 7.18 22.62
C LEU A 361 -8.09 6.75 21.49
N VAL A 362 -8.43 7.12 20.26
CA VAL A 362 -7.55 6.94 19.11
C VAL A 362 -6.45 8.00 19.15
N ASN A 363 -5.18 7.59 19.16
CA ASN A 363 -4.01 8.45 19.17
C ASN A 363 -3.10 8.15 17.98
N ASN A 364 -3.30 8.87 16.87
CA ASN A 364 -2.62 8.63 15.60
C ASN A 364 -1.14 9.01 15.61
N GLY A 365 -0.67 9.84 16.55
CA GLY A 365 0.76 10.19 16.62
C GLY A 365 1.66 9.00 16.94
N ILE A 366 1.07 7.96 17.57
CA ILE A 366 1.76 6.75 18.00
C ILE A 366 1.03 5.47 17.58
N ASN A 367 0.02 5.56 16.70
CA ASN A 367 -0.81 4.44 16.22
C ASN A 367 -1.40 3.55 17.33
N ARG A 368 -1.93 4.16 18.40
CA ARG A 368 -2.49 3.42 19.56
C ARG A 368 -3.92 3.80 19.93
N ILE A 369 -4.64 2.83 20.48
CA ILE A 369 -5.77 3.08 21.37
C ILE A 369 -5.24 3.29 22.78
N GLU A 370 -5.50 4.47 23.34
CA GLU A 370 -5.22 4.80 24.74
C GLU A 370 -6.46 4.57 25.60
N ILE A 371 -6.31 3.82 26.70
CA ILE A 371 -7.41 3.47 27.59
C ILE A 371 -7.24 4.20 28.92
N PHE A 372 -8.16 5.11 29.19
CA PHE A 372 -8.27 5.81 30.48
C PHE A 372 -9.42 5.23 31.30
N GLN A 373 -9.25 5.27 32.61
CA GLN A 373 -10.28 4.94 33.58
C GLN A 373 -10.69 6.18 34.37
N ARG A 374 -11.99 6.40 34.46
CA ARG A 374 -12.56 7.41 35.33
C ARG A 374 -12.64 6.90 36.76
N THR A 375 -12.00 7.61 37.68
CA THR A 375 -12.02 7.32 39.12
C THR A 375 -12.84 8.35 39.89
N LYS A 376 -12.90 8.21 41.21
CA LYS A 376 -13.54 9.24 42.08
C LYS A 376 -12.76 10.57 42.04
N ASN A 377 -11.46 10.52 41.79
CA ASN A 377 -10.55 11.67 41.87
C ASN A 377 -10.19 12.26 40.50
N GLY A 378 -10.77 11.78 39.40
CA GLY A 378 -10.50 12.28 38.05
C GLY A 378 -10.37 11.16 37.04
N PHE A 379 -9.33 11.25 36.21
CA PHE A 379 -9.04 10.33 35.11
C PHE A 379 -7.62 9.80 35.26
N GLN A 380 -7.45 8.50 35.14
CA GLN A 380 -6.16 7.83 35.21
C GLN A 380 -5.96 7.01 33.95
N TRP A 381 -4.75 7.03 33.41
CA TRP A 381 -4.39 6.11 32.34
C TRP A 381 -4.34 4.68 32.89
N ARG A 382 -4.88 3.71 32.14
CA ARG A 382 -4.95 2.30 32.53
C ARG A 382 -4.00 1.45 31.69
N SER A 383 -4.11 1.54 30.38
CA SER A 383 -3.37 0.74 29.40
C SER A 383 -3.53 1.37 28.01
N GLY A 384 -2.95 0.74 27.00
CA GLY A 384 -3.24 1.03 25.60
C GLY A 384 -2.59 -0.04 24.72
N PHE A 385 -2.99 -0.12 23.47
CA PHE A 385 -2.46 -1.10 22.52
C PHE A 385 -2.27 -0.47 21.14
N VAL A 386 -1.33 -1.01 20.37
CA VAL A 386 -1.06 -0.60 18.99
C VAL A 386 -2.15 -1.21 18.12
N PHE A 387 -2.74 -0.41 17.24
CA PHE A 387 -3.78 -0.89 16.34
C PHE A 387 -3.28 -1.19 14.93
N GLY A 388 -1.97 -1.05 14.67
CA GLY A 388 -1.33 -1.28 13.37
C GLY A 388 -1.27 -0.02 12.49
N ASN A 389 -0.89 -0.21 11.23
CA ASN A 389 -0.77 0.90 10.26
C ASN A 389 -2.12 1.43 9.77
N GLY A 390 -2.12 2.69 9.36
CA GLY A 390 -3.28 3.43 8.90
C GLY A 390 -3.73 4.51 9.89
N GLU A 391 -4.42 5.52 9.39
CA GLU A 391 -5.02 6.56 10.23
C GLU A 391 -6.27 5.98 10.93
N GLY A 392 -6.25 5.91 12.27
CA GLY A 392 -7.44 5.61 13.05
C GLY A 392 -8.39 6.80 13.03
N ARG A 393 -9.67 6.58 12.69
CA ARG A 393 -10.63 7.66 12.43
C ARG A 393 -11.75 7.73 13.46
N ASP A 394 -12.27 6.59 13.90
CA ASP A 394 -13.29 6.51 14.95
C ASP A 394 -13.16 5.21 15.75
N VAL A 395 -13.67 5.22 16.99
CA VAL A 395 -13.68 4.07 17.89
C VAL A 395 -15.07 3.88 18.50
N LEU A 396 -15.52 2.63 18.58
CA LEU A 396 -16.75 2.24 19.27
C LEU A 396 -16.42 1.12 20.26
N ALA A 397 -16.69 1.33 21.54
CA ALA A 397 -16.50 0.34 22.60
C ALA A 397 -17.86 -0.18 23.08
N MET A 398 -18.11 -1.48 22.89
CA MET A 398 -19.38 -2.09 23.23
C MET A 398 -19.22 -3.55 23.65
N ASP A 399 -19.74 -3.86 24.84
CA ASP A 399 -19.69 -5.15 25.50
C ASP A 399 -18.26 -5.73 25.61
N GLY A 400 -17.27 -4.88 25.90
CA GLY A 400 -15.87 -5.27 26.01
C GLY A 400 -15.13 -5.48 24.68
N ARG A 401 -15.81 -5.29 23.54
CA ARG A 401 -15.20 -5.25 22.21
C ARG A 401 -14.96 -3.81 21.76
N ILE A 402 -13.89 -3.61 21.01
CA ILE A 402 -13.45 -2.31 20.53
C ILE A 402 -13.39 -2.37 19.02
N TYR A 403 -14.27 -1.64 18.35
CA TYR A 403 -14.30 -1.51 16.90
C TYR A 403 -13.60 -0.21 16.53
N LEU A 404 -12.65 -0.29 15.62
CA LEU A 404 -11.85 0.83 15.15
C LEU A 404 -12.00 0.95 13.65
N SER A 405 -12.37 2.13 13.15
CA SER A 405 -12.24 2.45 11.74
C SER A 405 -10.80 2.92 11.46
N VAL A 406 -10.13 2.23 10.55
CA VAL A 406 -8.73 2.50 10.21
C VAL A 406 -8.47 2.17 8.75
N ALA A 407 -7.79 3.06 8.03
CA ALA A 407 -7.52 2.88 6.60
C ALA A 407 -8.80 2.53 5.78
N ASN A 408 -8.87 1.35 5.17
CA ASN A 408 -10.03 0.91 4.37
C ASN A 408 -10.81 -0.24 5.03
N GLU A 409 -10.73 -0.36 6.36
CA GLU A 409 -11.34 -1.47 7.10
C GLU A 409 -11.85 -1.07 8.49
N ILE A 410 -12.65 -1.94 9.09
CA ILE A 410 -12.99 -1.94 10.50
C ILE A 410 -12.20 -3.06 11.18
N ARG A 411 -11.40 -2.74 12.19
CA ARG A 411 -10.73 -3.74 13.03
C ARG A 411 -11.49 -3.92 14.34
N MET A 412 -11.70 -5.16 14.76
CA MET A 412 -12.29 -5.50 16.05
C MET A 412 -11.22 -6.03 16.98
N PHE A 413 -11.16 -5.50 18.20
CA PHE A 413 -10.25 -5.92 19.25
C PHE A 413 -11.02 -6.32 20.52
N ASP A 414 -10.39 -7.15 21.35
CA ASP A 414 -10.81 -7.30 22.74
C ASP A 414 -10.28 -6.16 23.62
N SER A 415 -10.57 -6.21 24.93
CA SER A 415 -10.16 -5.18 25.87
C SER A 415 -8.65 -5.12 26.16
N ASP A 416 -7.91 -6.19 25.84
CA ASP A 416 -6.46 -6.29 26.06
C ASP A 416 -5.66 -5.86 24.82
N GLY A 417 -6.34 -5.71 23.67
CA GLY A 417 -5.77 -5.23 22.42
C GLY A 417 -5.46 -6.34 21.42
N THR A 418 -5.93 -7.56 21.66
CA THR A 418 -5.82 -8.65 20.69
C THR A 418 -6.85 -8.43 19.59
N MET A 419 -6.39 -8.43 18.34
CA MET A 419 -7.28 -8.34 17.18
C MET A 419 -8.10 -9.62 17.06
N LEU A 420 -9.42 -9.46 17.05
CA LEU A 420 -10.39 -10.54 16.95
C LEU A 420 -10.83 -10.77 15.50
N ASP A 421 -11.07 -9.70 14.75
CA ASP A 421 -11.57 -9.78 13.38
C ASP A 421 -11.36 -8.46 12.61
N ARG A 422 -11.59 -8.48 11.29
CA ARG A 422 -11.55 -7.31 10.40
C ARG A 422 -12.63 -7.36 9.34
N PHE A 423 -13.05 -6.19 8.86
CA PHE A 423 -14.06 -6.05 7.81
C PHE A 423 -13.65 -5.00 6.78
N SER A 424 -13.56 -5.42 5.51
CA SER A 424 -13.16 -4.56 4.37
C SER A 424 -14.28 -4.33 3.34
N GLY A 425 -15.42 -5.01 3.48
CA GLY A 425 -16.59 -4.82 2.61
C GLY A 425 -16.36 -5.27 1.17
N ASN A 426 -15.71 -6.41 0.98
CA ASN A 426 -15.37 -6.94 -0.34
C ASN A 426 -16.62 -7.22 -1.17
N SER A 427 -17.69 -7.73 -0.53
CA SER A 427 -18.98 -8.02 -1.18
C SER A 427 -19.69 -6.78 -1.76
N ILE A 428 -19.26 -5.57 -1.39
CA ILE A 428 -19.87 -4.29 -1.79
C ILE A 428 -18.88 -3.33 -2.45
N GLY A 429 -17.73 -3.84 -2.91
CA GLY A 429 -16.72 -3.08 -3.64
C GLY A 429 -15.76 -2.26 -2.76
N GLY A 430 -15.55 -2.67 -1.51
CA GLY A 430 -14.67 -1.99 -0.56
C GLY A 430 -15.34 -0.84 0.19
N ILE A 431 -14.66 -0.34 1.23
CA ILE A 431 -15.16 0.74 2.10
C ILE A 431 -14.07 1.77 2.41
N TYR A 432 -14.50 2.99 2.76
CA TYR A 432 -13.65 4.02 3.36
C TYR A 432 -14.28 4.49 4.68
N PRO A 433 -14.10 3.71 5.76
CA PRO A 433 -14.86 3.90 6.98
C PRO A 433 -14.37 5.12 7.75
N PHE A 434 -15.32 5.84 8.35
CA PHE A 434 -15.08 6.98 9.21
C PHE A 434 -15.80 6.78 10.54
N GLY A 435 -16.95 7.41 10.76
CA GLY A 435 -17.68 7.30 12.01
C GLY A 435 -18.25 5.90 12.27
N LEU A 436 -18.36 5.55 13.54
CA LEU A 436 -18.96 4.32 14.05
C LEU A 436 -20.02 4.63 15.09
N ALA A 437 -21.14 3.91 15.05
CA ALA A 437 -22.13 3.99 16.12
C ALA A 437 -22.95 2.69 16.22
N SER A 438 -23.41 2.35 17.41
CA SER A 438 -24.30 1.21 17.62
C SER A 438 -25.78 1.61 17.59
N ASP A 439 -26.63 0.79 16.96
CA ASP A 439 -28.08 0.90 17.12
C ASP A 439 -28.59 0.20 18.41
N ARG A 440 -29.91 0.15 18.59
CA ARG A 440 -30.54 -0.48 19.77
C ARG A 440 -30.47 -2.01 19.79
N GLN A 441 -30.31 -2.62 18.61
CA GLN A 441 -30.08 -4.05 18.47
C GLN A 441 -28.59 -4.39 18.61
N LYS A 442 -27.73 -3.39 18.89
CA LYS A 442 -26.28 -3.51 18.92
C LYS A 442 -25.67 -3.85 17.55
N ASN A 443 -26.37 -3.55 16.46
CA ASN A 443 -25.73 -3.55 15.15
C ASN A 443 -24.79 -2.34 15.08
N ILE A 444 -23.67 -2.53 14.41
CA ILE A 444 -22.69 -1.49 14.17
C ILE A 444 -23.08 -0.80 12.87
N ILE A 445 -23.20 0.51 12.92
CA ILE A 445 -23.40 1.34 11.74
C ILE A 445 -22.06 2.01 11.44
N VAL A 446 -21.70 2.01 10.17
CA VAL A 446 -20.44 2.58 9.69
C VAL A 446 -20.76 3.69 8.69
N ALA A 447 -20.13 4.85 8.86
CA ALA A 447 -20.13 5.88 7.84
C ALA A 447 -19.04 5.58 6.81
N ASP A 448 -19.46 5.21 5.59
CA ASP A 448 -18.55 4.97 4.48
C ASP A 448 -18.40 6.26 3.68
N TYR A 449 -17.33 6.99 4.02
CA TYR A 449 -17.18 8.41 3.75
C TYR A 449 -17.06 8.71 2.25
N LEU A 450 -16.20 8.00 1.52
CA LEU A 450 -16.01 8.23 0.09
C LEU A 450 -17.19 7.70 -0.74
N ASN A 451 -17.75 6.56 -0.35
CA ASN A 451 -18.85 5.93 -1.09
C ASN A 451 -20.23 6.55 -0.82
N GLY A 452 -20.30 7.51 0.10
CA GLY A 452 -21.51 8.28 0.40
C GLY A 452 -22.65 7.39 0.89
N ARG A 453 -22.38 6.50 1.86
CA ARG A 453 -23.38 5.56 2.40
C ARG A 453 -23.18 5.27 3.88
N PHE A 454 -24.21 4.73 4.54
CA PHE A 454 -24.10 4.09 5.84
C PHE A 454 -24.28 2.59 5.71
N LEU A 455 -23.37 1.82 6.31
CA LEU A 455 -23.38 0.36 6.32
C LEU A 455 -23.94 -0.17 7.63
N PHE A 456 -24.55 -1.35 7.61
CA PHE A 456 -25.13 -1.99 8.78
C PHE A 456 -24.50 -3.37 8.96
N LEU A 457 -23.68 -3.49 10.00
CA LEU A 457 -22.96 -4.71 10.38
C LEU A 457 -23.55 -5.29 11.66
N ASN A 458 -23.46 -6.60 11.82
CA ASN A 458 -23.68 -7.22 13.13
C ASN A 458 -22.44 -6.99 14.03
N GLN A 459 -22.49 -7.49 15.27
CA GLN A 459 -21.38 -7.34 16.23
C GLN A 459 -20.15 -8.18 15.89
N GLU A 460 -20.28 -9.16 15.00
CA GLU A 460 -19.14 -9.95 14.52
C GLU A 460 -18.53 -9.35 13.25
N ILE A 461 -19.01 -8.16 12.81
CA ILE A 461 -18.57 -7.47 11.59
C ILE A 461 -18.51 -8.35 10.33
N SER A 462 -19.36 -9.38 10.26
CA SER A 462 -19.31 -10.40 9.21
C SER A 462 -19.98 -9.95 7.91
N GLU A 463 -19.42 -10.35 6.76
CA GLU A 463 -20.11 -10.33 5.46
C GLU A 463 -20.37 -11.73 4.91
N PRO A 464 -21.35 -11.90 3.99
CA PRO A 464 -21.46 -13.13 3.23
C PRO A 464 -20.22 -13.29 2.33
N GLU A 465 -19.45 -14.34 2.58
CA GLU A 465 -18.31 -14.75 1.77
C GLU A 465 -18.62 -16.08 1.08
N PRO A 466 -18.78 -16.09 -0.25
CA PRO A 466 -18.98 -17.32 -0.99
C PRO A 466 -17.73 -18.17 -1.08
N GLU A 467 -17.88 -19.43 -0.67
CA GLU A 467 -16.93 -20.50 -0.89
C GLU A 467 -17.30 -21.25 -2.17
N VAL A 468 -16.28 -21.61 -2.96
CA VAL A 468 -16.45 -22.41 -4.18
C VAL A 468 -15.77 -23.75 -4.00
N TYR A 469 -16.52 -24.83 -4.23
CA TYR A 469 -16.03 -26.20 -4.26
C TYR A 469 -16.23 -26.78 -5.65
N PHE A 470 -15.38 -27.73 -6.06
CA PHE A 470 -15.54 -28.45 -7.32
C PHE A 470 -15.78 -29.93 -7.05
N PRO A 471 -17.06 -30.36 -6.89
CA PRO A 471 -17.37 -31.76 -6.62
C PRO A 471 -16.87 -32.71 -7.72
N THR A 472 -16.81 -32.22 -8.96
CA THR A 472 -16.25 -32.90 -10.14
C THR A 472 -15.68 -31.85 -11.10
N ASN A 473 -14.84 -32.26 -12.06
CA ASN A 473 -14.21 -31.34 -13.04
C ASN A 473 -15.22 -30.52 -13.88
N GLY A 474 -16.49 -30.94 -13.95
CA GLY A 474 -17.54 -30.24 -14.70
C GLY A 474 -18.55 -29.47 -13.84
N GLN A 475 -18.32 -29.36 -12.52
CA GLN A 475 -19.27 -28.77 -11.58
C GLN A 475 -18.60 -27.84 -10.58
N ALA A 476 -19.28 -26.74 -10.25
CA ALA A 476 -18.92 -25.87 -9.15
C ALA A 476 -20.09 -25.76 -8.17
N LEU A 477 -19.85 -25.99 -6.89
CA LEU A 477 -20.78 -25.72 -5.81
C LEU A 477 -20.36 -24.43 -5.13
N ILE A 478 -21.18 -23.40 -5.23
CA ILE A 478 -20.97 -22.12 -4.55
C ILE A 478 -21.89 -22.06 -3.35
N GLN A 479 -21.34 -21.79 -2.17
CA GLN A 479 -22.11 -21.72 -0.94
C GLN A 479 -21.69 -20.53 -0.07
N PHE A 480 -22.63 -19.96 0.66
CA PHE A 480 -22.36 -18.88 1.62
C PHE A 480 -23.41 -18.86 2.72
N THR A 481 -23.08 -18.15 3.80
CA THR A 481 -24.05 -17.82 4.84
C THR A 481 -24.40 -16.34 4.83
N THR A 482 -25.59 -16.00 5.31
CA THR A 482 -25.99 -14.63 5.55
C THR A 482 -26.33 -14.38 7.02
N PRO A 483 -26.22 -13.14 7.53
CA PRO A 483 -26.46 -12.85 8.95
C PRO A 483 -27.89 -13.13 9.45
N SER A 484 -28.85 -13.30 8.54
CA SER A 484 -30.26 -13.51 8.88
C SER A 484 -30.98 -14.24 7.76
N SER A 485 -32.03 -14.99 8.09
CA SER A 485 -32.83 -15.72 7.10
C SER A 485 -33.42 -14.78 6.04
N GLN A 486 -33.00 -14.97 4.80
CA GLN A 486 -33.45 -14.18 3.65
C GLN A 486 -33.29 -14.97 2.35
N ARG A 487 -33.93 -14.50 1.29
CA ARG A 487 -33.76 -15.06 -0.07
C ARG A 487 -32.42 -14.63 -0.63
N SER A 488 -31.73 -15.57 -1.25
CA SER A 488 -30.45 -15.34 -1.90
C SER A 488 -30.48 -15.83 -3.35
N GLY A 489 -29.49 -15.42 -4.12
CA GLY A 489 -29.30 -15.94 -5.46
C GLY A 489 -27.92 -15.68 -6.02
N LEU A 490 -27.63 -16.37 -7.11
CA LEU A 490 -26.33 -16.44 -7.73
C LEU A 490 -26.49 -16.35 -9.25
N ARG A 491 -25.76 -15.42 -9.86
CA ARG A 491 -25.54 -15.37 -11.31
C ARG A 491 -24.16 -15.87 -11.62
N PHE A 492 -24.05 -16.73 -12.62
CA PHE A 492 -22.80 -17.34 -13.08
C PHE A 492 -22.59 -16.99 -14.54
N PHE A 493 -21.37 -16.62 -14.91
CA PHE A 493 -21.02 -16.02 -16.18
C PHE A 493 -19.84 -16.74 -16.82
N TYR A 494 -19.87 -16.82 -18.15
CA TYR A 494 -18.70 -17.07 -18.96
C TYR A 494 -18.48 -15.85 -19.84
N LYS A 495 -17.34 -15.18 -19.65
CA LYS A 495 -17.12 -13.82 -20.18
C LYS A 495 -18.24 -12.88 -19.69
N GLU A 496 -18.97 -12.27 -20.60
CA GLU A 496 -20.09 -11.36 -20.31
C GLU A 496 -21.47 -12.04 -20.38
N GLU A 497 -21.54 -13.31 -20.76
CA GLU A 497 -22.81 -14.04 -20.90
C GLU A 497 -23.20 -14.77 -19.62
N ILE A 498 -24.47 -14.65 -19.23
CA ILE A 498 -25.03 -15.38 -18.09
C ILE A 498 -25.23 -16.85 -18.48
N LEU A 499 -24.47 -17.74 -17.86
CA LEU A 499 -24.63 -19.20 -17.98
C LEU A 499 -25.69 -19.75 -17.03
N SER A 500 -25.83 -19.17 -15.84
CA SER A 500 -26.80 -19.61 -14.83
C SER A 500 -27.30 -18.42 -14.01
N ASP A 501 -28.58 -18.38 -13.70
CA ASP A 501 -29.19 -17.42 -12.76
C ASP A 501 -30.11 -18.22 -11.83
N GLN A 502 -29.66 -18.44 -10.60
CA GLN A 502 -30.31 -19.30 -9.60
C GLN A 502 -30.74 -18.47 -8.39
N SER A 503 -31.79 -18.90 -7.71
CA SER A 503 -32.22 -18.35 -6.43
C SER A 503 -32.76 -19.45 -5.54
N ASP A 504 -32.63 -19.30 -4.23
CA ASP A 504 -33.24 -20.22 -3.28
C ASP A 504 -34.55 -19.68 -2.66
N ASP A 505 -35.19 -20.51 -1.84
CA ASP A 505 -36.43 -20.18 -1.13
C ASP A 505 -36.19 -19.42 0.19
N GLY A 506 -34.92 -19.15 0.51
CA GLY A 506 -34.46 -18.40 1.67
C GLY A 506 -34.03 -19.24 2.88
N GLY A 507 -33.11 -18.67 3.67
CA GLY A 507 -32.42 -19.36 4.76
C GLY A 507 -31.24 -18.53 5.26
N VAL A 508 -30.46 -19.09 6.20
CA VAL A 508 -29.17 -18.51 6.62
C VAL A 508 -28.02 -19.07 5.80
N TRP A 509 -28.18 -20.30 5.28
CA TRP A 509 -27.17 -21.00 4.51
C TRP A 509 -27.70 -21.27 3.10
N HIS A 510 -26.86 -21.00 2.10
CA HIS A 510 -27.25 -20.94 0.69
C HIS A 510 -26.28 -21.77 -0.13
N GLN A 511 -26.81 -22.53 -1.11
CA GLN A 511 -26.02 -23.38 -2.00
C GLN A 511 -26.52 -23.33 -3.43
N PHE A 512 -25.59 -23.27 -4.37
CA PHE A 512 -25.85 -23.17 -5.80
C PHE A 512 -24.90 -24.12 -6.55
N LEU A 513 -25.45 -25.14 -7.20
CA LEU A 513 -24.69 -26.08 -8.01
C LEU A 513 -24.74 -25.65 -9.48
N ILE A 514 -23.57 -25.39 -10.05
CA ILE A 514 -23.35 -25.10 -11.46
C ILE A 514 -22.79 -26.35 -12.13
N SER A 515 -23.24 -26.67 -13.34
CA SER A 515 -22.83 -27.86 -14.09
C SER A 515 -22.51 -27.52 -15.54
N GLY A 516 -21.77 -28.39 -16.23
CA GLY A 516 -21.37 -28.20 -17.62
C GLY A 516 -20.16 -27.28 -17.79
N LEU A 517 -19.37 -27.11 -16.73
CA LEU A 517 -18.16 -26.32 -16.78
C LEU A 517 -17.07 -27.07 -17.53
N GLN A 518 -16.25 -26.32 -18.27
CA GLN A 518 -15.04 -26.86 -18.88
C GLN A 518 -13.92 -26.81 -17.84
N PRO A 519 -13.00 -27.80 -17.81
CA PRO A 519 -11.78 -27.70 -17.01
C PRO A 519 -11.01 -26.42 -17.34
N SER A 520 -10.17 -25.96 -16.42
CA SER A 520 -9.17 -24.94 -16.74
C SER A 520 -9.73 -23.62 -17.32
N THR A 521 -10.95 -23.25 -16.95
CA THR A 521 -11.68 -22.14 -17.56
C THR A 521 -12.08 -21.12 -16.51
N VAL A 522 -11.79 -19.84 -16.77
CA VAL A 522 -12.20 -18.72 -15.92
C VAL A 522 -13.68 -18.41 -16.16
N TYR A 523 -14.47 -18.52 -15.10
CA TYR A 523 -15.84 -18.07 -15.01
C TYR A 523 -15.94 -16.92 -14.02
N HIS A 524 -17.09 -16.28 -13.96
CA HIS A 524 -17.36 -15.28 -12.93
C HIS A 524 -18.71 -15.55 -12.28
N TYR A 525 -18.90 -15.12 -11.04
CA TYR A 525 -20.18 -15.15 -10.38
C TYR A 525 -20.49 -13.85 -9.66
N GLN A 526 -21.77 -13.60 -9.43
CA GLN A 526 -22.28 -12.56 -8.55
C GLN A 526 -23.30 -13.18 -7.61
N PHE A 527 -23.38 -12.69 -6.38
CA PHE A 527 -24.36 -13.16 -5.40
C PHE A 527 -25.17 -12.01 -4.80
N PHE A 528 -26.35 -12.34 -4.28
CA PHE A 528 -27.17 -11.47 -3.45
C PHE A 528 -27.81 -12.26 -2.31
N PRO A 529 -28.21 -11.61 -1.20
CA PRO A 529 -28.03 -10.18 -0.94
C PRO A 529 -26.61 -9.87 -0.46
N THR A 530 -26.15 -8.67 -0.79
CA THR A 530 -24.94 -8.09 -0.20
C THR A 530 -25.25 -7.44 1.15
N LEU A 531 -24.28 -6.71 1.70
CA LEU A 531 -24.47 -5.98 2.95
C LEU A 531 -25.58 -4.92 2.84
N ARG A 532 -26.36 -4.77 3.92
CA ARG A 532 -27.35 -3.69 4.02
C ARG A 532 -26.65 -2.33 4.07
N GLN A 533 -27.08 -1.44 3.19
CA GLN A 533 -26.53 -0.08 3.07
C GLN A 533 -27.63 0.96 2.86
N LEU A 534 -27.34 2.21 3.21
CA LEU A 534 -28.20 3.36 2.96
C LEU A 534 -27.42 4.46 2.22
N PRO A 535 -27.88 4.90 1.03
CA PRO A 535 -28.94 4.30 0.23
C PRO A 535 -28.57 2.89 -0.26
N GLN A 536 -29.54 2.05 -0.60
CA GLN A 536 -29.26 0.78 -1.28
C GLN A 536 -28.75 1.11 -2.70
N GLN A 537 -27.49 0.78 -3.00
CA GLN A 537 -26.88 1.11 -4.30
C GLN A 537 -26.99 -0.07 -5.29
N ASN A 538 -26.53 -1.26 -4.90
CA ASN A 538 -26.57 -2.47 -5.72
C ASN A 538 -27.16 -3.64 -4.93
N ASN A 539 -27.85 -4.55 -5.62
CA ASN A 539 -28.41 -5.76 -5.01
C ASN A 539 -27.42 -6.94 -5.09
N PHE A 540 -26.56 -6.96 -6.10
CA PHE A 540 -25.57 -8.02 -6.32
C PHE A 540 -24.16 -7.53 -5.96
N SER A 541 -23.29 -8.49 -5.62
CA SER A 541 -21.85 -8.25 -5.48
C SER A 541 -21.21 -7.81 -6.80
N PRO A 542 -20.00 -7.23 -6.79
CA PRO A 542 -19.12 -7.25 -7.95
C PRO A 542 -18.97 -8.67 -8.51
N LYS A 543 -18.61 -8.80 -9.80
CA LYS A 543 -18.26 -10.10 -10.37
C LYS A 543 -17.00 -10.62 -9.68
N VAL A 544 -17.07 -11.83 -9.14
CA VAL A 544 -15.95 -12.56 -8.54
C VAL A 544 -15.55 -13.66 -9.51
N ALA A 545 -14.27 -13.76 -9.82
CA ALA A 545 -13.77 -14.78 -10.73
C ALA A 545 -13.65 -16.15 -10.03
N VAL A 546 -13.75 -17.22 -10.81
CA VAL A 546 -13.63 -18.60 -10.34
C VAL A 546 -13.08 -19.46 -11.47
N ILE A 547 -12.08 -20.27 -11.16
CA ILE A 547 -11.36 -21.08 -12.15
C ILE A 547 -11.61 -22.54 -11.85
N THR A 548 -12.08 -23.28 -12.85
CA THR A 548 -12.25 -24.72 -12.73
C THR A 548 -10.91 -25.44 -12.59
N PRO A 549 -10.84 -26.54 -11.80
CA PRO A 549 -9.63 -27.32 -11.61
C PRO A 549 -9.00 -27.80 -12.91
N ALA A 550 -7.73 -28.16 -12.82
CA ALA A 550 -6.97 -28.70 -13.93
C ALA A 550 -7.54 -30.05 -14.36
N GLU A 551 -7.21 -30.48 -15.57
CA GLU A 551 -7.38 -31.88 -15.92
C GLU A 551 -6.41 -32.72 -15.08
N SER A 552 -6.82 -33.94 -14.72
CA SER A 552 -5.97 -34.86 -13.96
C SER A 552 -4.66 -35.10 -14.71
N GLY A 553 -3.52 -34.99 -14.02
CA GLY A 553 -2.19 -35.14 -14.64
C GLY A 553 -1.63 -33.84 -15.24
N SER A 554 -2.14 -32.67 -14.83
CA SER A 554 -1.67 -31.37 -15.33
C SER A 554 -1.62 -30.31 -14.23
N LYS A 555 -0.63 -29.43 -14.34
CA LYS A 555 -0.44 -28.28 -13.46
C LYS A 555 -0.77 -26.97 -14.17
N HIS A 556 -1.45 -26.09 -13.44
CA HIS A 556 -1.63 -24.70 -13.82
C HIS A 556 -0.48 -23.82 -13.40
N TYR A 557 -0.16 -22.86 -14.24
CA TYR A 557 0.68 -21.73 -13.84
C TYR A 557 0.26 -20.48 -14.61
N ARG A 558 0.52 -19.32 -14.01
CA ARG A 558 0.31 -18.02 -14.63
C ARG A 558 1.58 -17.60 -15.35
N ALA A 559 1.49 -17.36 -16.66
CA ALA A 559 2.57 -16.83 -17.46
C ALA A 559 2.37 -15.32 -17.66
N LEU A 560 3.25 -14.50 -17.10
CA LEU A 560 3.29 -13.06 -17.39
C LEU A 560 4.29 -12.81 -18.51
N ARG A 561 3.81 -12.23 -19.63
CA ARG A 561 4.72 -11.81 -20.69
C ARG A 561 5.49 -10.57 -20.28
N MET A 562 6.81 -10.67 -20.35
CA MET A 562 7.73 -9.61 -19.96
C MET A 562 8.75 -9.32 -21.07
N ALA A 563 9.20 -8.07 -21.16
CA ALA A 563 10.38 -7.73 -21.97
C ALA A 563 11.46 -7.07 -21.11
N THR A 564 12.71 -7.45 -21.35
CA THR A 564 13.89 -6.79 -20.76
C THR A 564 14.62 -6.00 -21.84
N LEU A 565 14.49 -4.67 -21.79
CA LEU A 565 15.21 -3.73 -22.64
C LEU A 565 16.57 -3.42 -22.02
N ILE A 566 17.66 -3.79 -22.70
CA ILE A 566 19.03 -3.50 -22.25
C ILE A 566 19.68 -2.48 -23.22
N PHE A 567 19.88 -1.26 -22.73
CA PHE A 567 20.62 -0.21 -23.43
C PHE A 567 22.11 -0.36 -23.12
N ALA A 568 22.86 -1.02 -24.01
CA ALA A 568 24.22 -1.49 -23.74
C ALA A 568 25.27 -0.37 -23.68
N ASN A 569 25.05 0.72 -24.42
CA ASN A 569 26.07 1.75 -24.66
C ASN A 569 25.56 3.14 -24.28
N VAL A 570 25.54 3.45 -22.97
CA VAL A 570 25.01 4.73 -22.48
C VAL A 570 26.10 5.58 -21.80
N LEU A 571 26.24 6.84 -22.23
CA LEU A 571 27.06 7.85 -21.56
C LEU A 571 26.22 8.92 -20.89
N ASP A 572 26.73 9.48 -19.81
CA ASP A 572 26.17 10.69 -19.22
C ASP A 572 26.88 11.92 -19.78
N THR A 573 26.14 12.76 -20.51
CA THR A 573 26.65 14.01 -21.09
C THR A 573 27.35 14.90 -20.07
N ALA A 574 26.94 14.88 -18.80
CA ALA A 574 27.56 15.69 -17.75
C ALA A 574 28.98 15.23 -17.37
N LYS A 575 29.38 14.01 -17.78
CA LYS A 575 30.68 13.41 -17.47
C LYS A 575 31.63 13.36 -18.66
N VAL A 576 31.14 13.61 -19.88
CA VAL A 576 31.97 13.60 -21.08
C VAL A 576 32.99 14.74 -21.05
N ARG A 577 34.27 14.42 -21.28
CA ARG A 577 35.36 15.38 -21.41
C ARG A 577 36.09 15.17 -22.74
N SER A 578 36.77 16.20 -23.23
CA SER A 578 37.48 16.16 -24.51
C SER A 578 38.69 15.20 -24.54
N ASP A 579 39.19 14.79 -23.37
CA ASP A 579 40.32 13.88 -23.20
C ASP A 579 39.92 12.40 -23.12
N MET A 580 38.62 12.08 -23.09
CA MET A 580 38.14 10.71 -22.94
C MET A 580 38.19 9.94 -24.27
N PRO A 581 38.57 8.66 -24.26
CA PRO A 581 38.43 7.79 -25.44
C PRO A 581 36.95 7.59 -25.80
N GLU A 582 36.67 7.26 -27.05
CA GLU A 582 35.31 6.86 -27.47
C GLU A 582 34.80 5.68 -26.64
N LEU A 583 33.51 5.66 -26.32
CA LEU A 583 32.90 4.56 -25.57
C LEU A 583 32.98 3.29 -26.44
N PRO A 584 33.62 2.20 -26.00
CA PRO A 584 33.55 0.94 -26.72
C PRO A 584 32.21 0.25 -26.49
N ASP A 585 31.84 -0.69 -27.36
CA ASP A 585 30.68 -1.55 -27.12
C ASP A 585 30.79 -2.32 -25.80
N LEU A 586 29.65 -2.59 -25.16
CA LEU A 586 29.62 -3.40 -23.96
C LEU A 586 30.15 -4.81 -24.27
N PRO A 587 31.14 -5.33 -23.51
CA PRO A 587 31.67 -6.66 -23.75
C PRO A 587 30.59 -7.73 -23.68
N LYS A 588 30.60 -8.70 -24.60
CA LYS A 588 29.62 -9.80 -24.64
C LYS A 588 29.52 -10.53 -23.29
N ARG A 589 30.64 -10.79 -22.63
CA ARG A 589 30.68 -11.44 -21.30
C ARG A 589 29.88 -10.66 -20.25
N GLU A 590 29.93 -9.33 -20.31
CA GLU A 590 29.20 -8.47 -19.38
C GLU A 590 27.70 -8.45 -19.71
N LEU A 591 27.34 -8.46 -20.99
CA LEU A 591 25.95 -8.60 -21.42
C LEU A 591 25.36 -9.96 -21.01
N ASP A 592 26.11 -11.05 -21.19
CA ASP A 592 25.71 -12.40 -20.80
C ASP A 592 25.53 -12.49 -19.27
N ARG A 593 26.41 -11.83 -18.49
CA ARG A 593 26.26 -11.70 -17.02
C ARG A 593 24.96 -11.00 -16.62
N ILE A 594 24.62 -9.89 -17.27
CA ILE A 594 23.39 -9.15 -16.97
C ILE A 594 22.15 -10.01 -17.26
N LYS A 595 22.14 -10.73 -18.39
CA LYS A 595 21.05 -11.64 -18.75
C LYS A 595 20.89 -12.76 -17.73
N ALA A 596 21.99 -13.41 -17.34
CA ALA A 596 21.98 -14.45 -16.33
C ALA A 596 21.41 -13.96 -14.99
N GLN A 597 21.74 -12.72 -14.57
CA GLN A 597 21.16 -12.15 -13.34
C GLN A 597 19.66 -11.89 -13.45
N ILE A 598 19.14 -11.53 -14.62
CA ILE A 598 17.68 -11.41 -14.82
C ILE A 598 17.04 -12.80 -14.80
N GLU A 599 17.66 -13.79 -15.42
CA GLU A 599 17.21 -15.19 -15.40
C GLU A 599 17.23 -15.77 -13.97
N ASP A 600 18.20 -15.45 -13.13
CA ASP A 600 18.21 -15.79 -11.69
C ASP A 600 16.96 -15.23 -10.98
N GLY A 601 16.57 -13.98 -11.30
CA GLY A 601 15.33 -13.40 -10.78
C GLY A 601 14.07 -14.14 -11.27
N ILE A 602 14.06 -14.61 -12.52
CA ILE A 602 12.95 -15.41 -13.06
C ILE A 602 12.87 -16.77 -12.34
N HIS A 603 14.00 -17.45 -12.11
CA HIS A 603 14.04 -18.66 -11.29
C HIS A 603 13.50 -18.40 -9.89
N PHE A 604 13.91 -17.29 -9.26
CA PHE A 604 13.40 -16.92 -7.94
C PHE A 604 11.87 -16.86 -7.91
N TYR A 605 11.22 -16.19 -8.87
CA TYR A 605 9.75 -16.14 -8.91
C TYR A 605 9.11 -17.50 -9.18
N TRP A 606 9.69 -18.30 -10.08
CA TRP A 606 9.20 -19.64 -10.39
C TRP A 606 9.23 -20.55 -9.15
N MET A 607 10.38 -20.64 -8.48
CA MET A 607 10.57 -21.54 -7.35
C MET A 607 9.76 -21.08 -6.12
N ASN A 608 9.86 -19.79 -5.78
CA ASN A 608 9.22 -19.28 -4.57
C ASN A 608 7.70 -19.16 -4.72
N SER A 609 7.16 -19.03 -5.93
CA SER A 609 5.70 -19.13 -6.14
C SER A 609 5.18 -20.58 -6.12
N ARG A 610 6.02 -21.57 -5.79
CA ARG A 610 5.74 -23.01 -5.91
C ARG A 610 5.32 -23.39 -7.33
N MET A 611 6.08 -22.88 -8.30
CA MET A 611 5.90 -23.11 -9.73
C MET A 611 4.55 -22.61 -10.27
N ASN A 612 3.97 -21.59 -9.65
CA ASN A 612 2.68 -21.02 -10.06
C ASN A 612 2.80 -19.74 -10.90
N LEU A 613 3.97 -19.09 -10.93
CA LEU A 613 4.23 -17.87 -11.68
C LEU A 613 5.47 -18.01 -12.58
N PHE A 614 5.27 -17.99 -13.89
CA PHE A 614 6.33 -17.92 -14.88
C PHE A 614 6.43 -16.51 -15.47
N LEU A 615 7.63 -15.93 -15.44
CA LEU A 615 7.95 -14.68 -16.14
C LEU A 615 8.52 -15.00 -17.52
N ASP A 616 7.66 -14.99 -18.54
CA ASP A 616 7.98 -15.29 -19.93
C ASP A 616 8.71 -14.10 -20.55
N ASN A 617 10.04 -14.06 -20.37
CA ASN A 617 10.86 -12.90 -20.68
C ASN A 617 11.45 -12.93 -22.09
N SER A 618 11.35 -11.78 -22.79
CA SER A 618 12.04 -11.54 -24.06
C SER A 618 13.14 -10.47 -23.88
N PHE A 619 14.40 -10.82 -24.19
CA PHE A 619 15.51 -9.86 -24.15
C PHE A 619 15.60 -9.04 -25.44
N VAL A 620 15.59 -7.72 -25.31
CA VAL A 620 15.77 -6.76 -26.41
C VAL A 620 17.03 -5.93 -26.15
N ILE A 621 18.05 -6.09 -27.01
CA ILE A 621 19.36 -5.46 -26.83
C ILE A 621 19.50 -4.26 -27.75
N VAL A 622 19.61 -3.07 -27.16
CA VAL A 622 19.85 -1.82 -27.88
C VAL A 622 21.34 -1.52 -27.84
N ASN A 623 22.02 -1.76 -28.97
CA ASN A 623 23.46 -1.54 -29.14
C ASN A 623 23.81 -0.11 -29.60
N GLU A 624 22.82 0.76 -29.80
CA GLU A 624 23.03 2.17 -30.14
C GLU A 624 23.84 2.89 -29.05
N HIS A 625 24.74 3.78 -29.45
CA HIS A 625 25.48 4.65 -28.54
C HIS A 625 24.62 5.85 -28.19
N LEU A 626 24.13 5.88 -26.97
CA LEU A 626 23.12 6.82 -26.49
C LEU A 626 23.65 7.65 -25.33
N PHE A 627 23.05 8.82 -25.16
CA PHE A 627 23.22 9.63 -23.97
C PHE A 627 22.09 9.42 -22.99
N LYS A 628 22.40 9.52 -21.69
CA LYS A 628 21.45 9.31 -20.60
C LYS A 628 20.17 10.16 -20.74
N HIS A 629 20.30 11.41 -21.19
CA HIS A 629 19.17 12.34 -21.38
C HIS A 629 18.26 11.97 -22.56
N GLN A 630 18.64 11.00 -23.41
CA GLN A 630 17.79 10.45 -24.47
C GLN A 630 16.95 9.27 -23.97
N LEU A 631 17.27 8.74 -22.80
CA LEU A 631 16.58 7.59 -22.19
C LEU A 631 15.75 8.01 -20.99
N PHE A 632 16.25 8.94 -20.18
CA PHE A 632 15.62 9.32 -18.91
C PHE A 632 15.26 10.82 -18.86
N GLY A 633 14.11 11.10 -18.25
CA GLY A 633 13.64 12.44 -17.94
C GLY A 633 14.49 13.17 -16.90
N PRO A 634 14.30 14.50 -16.74
CA PRO A 634 15.14 15.35 -15.89
C PRO A 634 14.88 15.20 -14.38
N GLN A 635 13.88 14.42 -13.97
CA GLN A 635 13.50 14.24 -12.58
C GLN A 635 14.58 13.46 -11.81
N TRP A 636 14.65 13.64 -10.49
CA TRP A 636 15.70 13.04 -9.67
C TRP A 636 15.64 11.51 -9.62
N TRP A 637 14.45 10.93 -9.82
CA TRP A 637 14.22 9.50 -9.92
C TRP A 637 14.42 8.94 -11.35
N TYR A 638 14.80 9.79 -12.32
CA TYR A 638 15.15 9.39 -13.69
C TYR A 638 14.12 8.46 -14.37
N PRO A 639 12.85 8.88 -14.55
CA PRO A 639 11.88 8.05 -15.24
C PRO A 639 12.26 7.89 -16.73
N PRO A 640 12.02 6.74 -17.37
CA PRO A 640 12.16 6.62 -18.82
C PRO A 640 11.31 7.67 -19.56
N ILE A 641 11.83 8.20 -20.67
CA ILE A 641 11.10 9.20 -21.47
C ILE A 641 9.93 8.51 -22.21
N ASP A 642 8.78 9.17 -22.22
CA ASP A 642 7.58 8.71 -22.92
C ASP A 642 7.88 8.31 -24.38
N GLY A 643 7.42 7.14 -24.80
CA GLY A 643 7.60 6.62 -26.16
C GLY A 643 8.92 5.88 -26.40
N VAL A 644 9.91 5.95 -25.50
CA VAL A 644 11.20 5.26 -25.69
C VAL A 644 11.03 3.74 -25.64
N VAL A 645 10.24 3.23 -24.68
CA VAL A 645 9.94 1.80 -24.55
C VAL A 645 9.25 1.29 -25.82
N GLU A 646 8.19 1.96 -26.25
CA GLU A 646 7.40 1.60 -27.41
C GLU A 646 8.23 1.62 -28.69
N LYS A 647 9.06 2.65 -28.88
CA LYS A 647 9.97 2.76 -30.02
C LYS A 647 10.89 1.54 -30.10
N TYR A 648 11.63 1.25 -29.02
CA TYR A 648 12.67 0.22 -29.08
C TYR A 648 12.10 -1.21 -29.08
N LEU A 649 10.91 -1.43 -28.52
CA LEU A 649 10.19 -2.70 -28.73
C LEU A 649 9.72 -2.84 -30.18
N SER A 650 9.10 -1.80 -30.74
CA SER A 650 8.63 -1.80 -32.14
C SER A 650 9.75 -1.98 -33.15
N ASP A 651 10.90 -1.34 -32.94
CA ASP A 651 12.09 -1.48 -33.80
C ASP A 651 12.63 -2.93 -33.80
N ASN A 652 12.32 -3.70 -32.75
CA ASN A 652 12.70 -5.10 -32.61
C ASN A 652 11.55 -6.07 -32.91
N GLY A 653 10.46 -5.59 -33.51
CA GLY A 653 9.36 -6.43 -34.02
C GLY A 653 8.34 -6.86 -32.97
N TYR A 654 8.31 -6.20 -31.82
CA TYR A 654 7.31 -6.45 -30.78
C TYR A 654 6.28 -5.33 -30.69
N ASP A 655 5.04 -5.68 -30.34
CA ASP A 655 4.06 -4.71 -29.86
C ASP A 655 4.20 -4.57 -28.34
N VAL A 656 4.14 -3.35 -27.84
CA VAL A 656 4.21 -3.11 -26.39
C VAL A 656 3.01 -3.70 -25.66
N ASP A 657 1.86 -3.77 -26.35
CA ASP A 657 0.61 -4.28 -25.79
C ASP A 657 0.65 -5.83 -25.63
N ASP A 658 1.69 -6.50 -26.15
CA ASP A 658 1.94 -7.94 -25.92
C ASP A 658 2.52 -8.24 -24.52
N PHE A 659 3.01 -7.22 -23.81
CA PHE A 659 3.69 -7.37 -22.52
C PHE A 659 2.85 -6.78 -21.38
N GLN A 660 2.84 -7.49 -20.25
CA GLN A 660 2.26 -6.99 -19.00
C GLN A 660 3.31 -6.29 -18.15
N SER A 661 4.60 -6.55 -18.40
CA SER A 661 5.72 -6.00 -17.64
C SER A 661 6.92 -5.70 -18.53
N ILE A 662 7.62 -4.62 -18.21
CA ILE A 662 8.85 -4.19 -18.87
C ILE A 662 9.93 -3.93 -17.80
N LEU A 663 11.12 -4.45 -18.05
CA LEU A 663 12.34 -4.06 -17.36
C LEU A 663 13.18 -3.17 -18.28
N PHE A 664 13.53 -1.98 -17.81
CA PHE A 664 14.31 -0.99 -18.54
C PHE A 664 15.69 -0.81 -17.89
N LEU A 665 16.70 -1.40 -18.51
CA LEU A 665 18.07 -1.47 -17.97
C LEU A 665 19.01 -0.60 -18.79
N ALA A 666 19.59 0.42 -18.16
CA ALA A 666 20.57 1.29 -18.80
C ALA A 666 22.00 0.98 -18.34
N CYS A 667 22.87 0.57 -19.25
CA CYS A 667 24.30 0.36 -19.00
C CYS A 667 25.06 1.69 -19.06
N VAL A 668 24.78 2.57 -18.11
CA VAL A 668 25.47 3.87 -17.98
C VAL A 668 26.90 3.64 -17.53
N ARG A 669 27.88 4.11 -18.32
CA ARG A 669 29.30 3.91 -18.05
C ARG A 669 30.02 5.22 -17.78
N ASP A 670 30.83 5.22 -16.73
CA ASP A 670 31.75 6.30 -16.39
C ASP A 670 33.18 5.92 -16.77
N PHE A 671 33.97 6.91 -17.23
CA PHE A 671 35.38 6.69 -17.52
C PHE A 671 36.23 6.83 -16.26
N ASP A 672 36.88 5.74 -15.87
CA ASP A 672 37.86 5.73 -14.77
C ASP A 672 39.26 6.03 -15.31
N SER A 673 39.79 7.20 -14.96
CA SER A 673 41.12 7.64 -15.38
C SER A 673 42.27 6.90 -14.69
N GLN A 674 42.05 6.24 -13.56
CA GLN A 674 43.10 5.50 -12.85
C GLN A 674 43.45 4.19 -13.56
N ILE A 675 42.42 3.50 -14.05
CA ILE A 675 42.58 2.22 -14.78
C ILE A 675 42.42 2.38 -16.30
N ASN A 676 42.16 3.60 -16.78
CA ASN A 676 42.00 3.97 -18.19
C ASN A 676 40.94 3.12 -18.91
N LYS A 677 39.78 2.93 -18.28
CA LYS A 677 38.68 2.09 -18.78
C LYS A 677 37.31 2.67 -18.42
N TYR A 678 36.30 2.32 -19.21
CA TYR A 678 34.90 2.57 -18.88
C TYR A 678 34.38 1.49 -17.92
N VAL A 679 33.68 1.91 -16.86
CA VAL A 679 33.10 1.03 -15.83
C VAL A 679 31.61 1.35 -15.71
N LEU A 680 30.78 0.33 -15.52
CA LEU A 680 29.36 0.51 -15.22
C LEU A 680 29.21 1.32 -13.93
N ARG A 681 28.42 2.39 -14.01
CA ARG A 681 28.21 3.32 -12.91
C ARG A 681 27.56 2.61 -11.73
N GLY A 682 26.35 2.07 -11.93
CA GLY A 682 25.54 1.37 -10.92
C GLY A 682 25.27 2.21 -9.67
N ARG A 683 24.02 2.66 -9.45
CA ARG A 683 23.68 3.48 -8.26
C ARG A 683 22.99 2.72 -7.12
N GLY A 684 22.76 1.42 -7.26
CA GLY A 684 22.23 0.61 -6.16
C GLY A 684 20.75 0.79 -5.83
N GLY A 685 19.93 1.25 -6.77
CA GLY A 685 18.49 1.38 -6.60
C GLY A 685 17.77 1.44 -7.93
N GLY A 686 16.50 1.05 -7.94
CA GLY A 686 15.60 1.18 -9.07
C GLY A 686 14.37 1.98 -8.70
N PHE A 687 13.48 2.11 -9.68
CA PHE A 687 12.15 2.64 -9.48
C PHE A 687 11.18 1.82 -10.29
N THR A 688 9.94 1.79 -9.82
CA THR A 688 8.86 1.09 -10.49
C THR A 688 7.67 2.01 -10.68
N ALA A 689 7.16 2.05 -11.91
CA ALA A 689 5.86 2.58 -12.26
C ALA A 689 4.95 1.37 -12.53
N GLY A 690 3.95 1.19 -11.68
CA GLY A 690 2.97 0.14 -11.86
C GLY A 690 2.15 0.30 -13.16
N LEU A 691 1.42 -0.75 -13.53
CA LEU A 691 0.42 -0.75 -14.60
C LEU A 691 -0.55 0.44 -14.51
N GLY A 692 -0.97 0.84 -13.31
CA GLY A 692 -1.87 1.99 -13.11
C GLY A 692 -1.23 3.32 -13.51
N ALA A 693 0.10 3.45 -13.39
CA ALA A 693 0.84 4.66 -13.74
C ALA A 693 1.10 4.77 -15.25
N THR A 694 1.35 3.67 -15.95
CA THR A 694 1.59 3.66 -17.41
C THR A 694 0.30 3.53 -18.22
N GLY A 695 -0.74 2.93 -17.63
CA GLY A 695 -2.00 2.57 -18.29
C GLY A 695 -1.88 1.42 -19.31
N LYS A 696 -0.72 0.76 -19.41
CA LYS A 696 -0.47 -0.30 -20.43
C LYS A 696 0.30 -1.50 -19.90
N TYR A 697 1.44 -1.28 -19.23
CA TYR A 697 2.35 -2.32 -18.72
C TYR A 697 3.03 -1.85 -17.43
N GLY A 698 3.35 -2.76 -16.52
CA GLY A 698 4.23 -2.41 -15.41
C GLY A 698 5.65 -2.10 -15.91
N LEU A 699 6.33 -1.12 -15.32
CA LEU A 699 7.65 -0.65 -15.76
C LEU A 699 8.59 -0.49 -14.57
N SER A 700 9.63 -1.32 -14.50
CA SER A 700 10.73 -1.20 -13.54
C SER A 700 12.00 -0.81 -14.27
N TYR A 701 12.77 0.13 -13.70
CA TYR A 701 13.92 0.70 -14.39
C TYR A 701 15.06 1.05 -13.44
N TRP A 702 16.29 0.79 -13.89
CA TRP A 702 17.51 1.10 -13.14
C TRP A 702 18.74 1.23 -14.03
N GLU A 703 19.79 1.82 -13.46
CA GLU A 703 21.14 1.78 -14.05
C GLU A 703 21.82 0.46 -13.67
N VAL A 704 22.25 -0.30 -14.67
CA VAL A 704 22.86 -1.62 -14.47
C VAL A 704 24.08 -1.53 -13.57
N THR A 705 24.13 -2.40 -12.57
CA THR A 705 25.22 -2.44 -11.59
C THR A 705 26.39 -3.28 -12.07
N HIS A 706 27.61 -2.86 -11.71
CA HIS A 706 28.84 -3.64 -11.94
C HIS A 706 28.91 -4.86 -11.02
N ALA A 707 29.77 -5.83 -11.35
CA ALA A 707 29.78 -7.16 -10.73
C ALA A 707 29.98 -7.21 -9.19
N ASN A 708 30.52 -6.15 -8.55
CA ASN A 708 30.75 -6.12 -7.09
C ASN A 708 29.83 -5.15 -6.34
N HIS A 709 28.82 -4.62 -7.02
CA HIS A 709 27.90 -3.69 -6.38
C HIS A 709 27.09 -4.40 -5.31
N ASN A 710 26.78 -3.70 -4.22
CA ASN A 710 25.93 -4.19 -3.11
C ASN A 710 24.48 -4.51 -3.53
N SER A 711 24.10 -4.26 -4.78
CA SER A 711 22.73 -4.38 -5.29
C SER A 711 22.83 -5.00 -6.68
N GLY A 712 22.92 -6.33 -6.75
CA GLY A 712 22.97 -7.05 -8.02
C GLY A 712 21.71 -6.83 -8.85
N ASN A 713 21.79 -7.02 -10.17
CA ASN A 713 20.62 -6.84 -11.05
C ASN A 713 19.52 -7.88 -10.78
N ASN A 714 19.86 -9.05 -10.23
CA ASN A 714 18.91 -10.05 -9.74
C ASN A 714 18.16 -9.57 -8.50
N TRP A 715 18.86 -8.94 -7.54
CA TRP A 715 18.20 -8.32 -6.39
C TRP A 715 17.28 -7.18 -6.81
N LEU A 716 17.77 -6.30 -7.70
CA LEU A 716 16.96 -5.21 -8.26
C LEU A 716 15.76 -5.75 -9.04
N MET A 717 15.93 -6.84 -9.79
CA MET A 717 14.82 -7.53 -10.44
C MET A 717 13.80 -8.00 -9.41
N VAL A 718 14.21 -8.74 -8.38
CA VAL A 718 13.29 -9.24 -7.36
C VAL A 718 12.62 -8.10 -6.59
N HIS A 719 13.34 -7.06 -6.23
CA HIS A 719 12.79 -5.90 -5.53
C HIS A 719 11.80 -5.11 -6.40
N GLU A 720 12.27 -4.63 -7.56
CA GLU A 720 11.53 -3.68 -8.40
C GLU A 720 10.36 -4.36 -9.10
N PHE A 721 10.53 -5.58 -9.62
CA PHE A 721 9.42 -6.29 -10.23
C PHE A 721 8.31 -6.62 -9.21
N HIS A 722 8.66 -6.84 -7.92
CA HIS A 722 7.62 -7.10 -6.91
C HIS A 722 6.68 -5.91 -6.71
N HIS A 723 7.18 -4.67 -6.85
CA HIS A 723 6.30 -3.48 -6.85
C HIS A 723 5.26 -3.54 -7.98
N GLN A 724 5.63 -4.10 -9.13
CA GLN A 724 4.65 -4.33 -10.20
C GLN A 724 3.64 -5.39 -9.77
N LEU A 725 4.13 -6.50 -9.20
CA LEU A 725 3.28 -7.60 -8.75
C LEU A 725 2.28 -7.19 -7.67
N ASP A 726 2.69 -6.34 -6.72
CA ASP A 726 1.83 -5.74 -5.70
C ASP A 726 0.61 -5.06 -6.33
N GLU A 727 0.85 -4.26 -7.37
CA GLU A 727 -0.22 -3.56 -8.07
C GLU A 727 -1.05 -4.50 -8.95
N LEU A 728 -0.44 -5.50 -9.61
CA LEU A 728 -1.17 -6.49 -10.40
C LEU A 728 -2.18 -7.27 -9.53
N PHE A 729 -1.81 -7.65 -8.30
CA PHE A 729 -2.73 -8.28 -7.37
C PHE A 729 -3.78 -7.31 -6.83
N MET A 730 -3.39 -6.09 -6.48
CA MET A 730 -4.33 -5.04 -6.06
C MET A 730 -5.43 -4.82 -7.13
N LEU A 731 -5.02 -4.65 -8.39
CA LEU A 731 -5.94 -4.46 -9.52
C LEU A 731 -6.76 -5.71 -9.83
N SER A 732 -6.25 -6.89 -9.48
CA SER A 732 -6.99 -8.15 -9.58
C SER A 732 -8.01 -8.37 -8.46
N GLY A 733 -8.13 -7.43 -7.51
CA GLY A 733 -9.08 -7.52 -6.40
C GLY A 733 -8.52 -8.22 -5.16
N TYR A 734 -7.20 -8.31 -5.04
CA TYR A 734 -6.49 -8.90 -3.90
C TYR A 734 -5.70 -7.83 -3.12
N PRO A 735 -6.36 -6.84 -2.51
CA PRO A 735 -5.68 -5.82 -1.72
C PRO A 735 -5.01 -6.37 -0.46
N GLU A 736 -5.32 -7.62 -0.08
CA GLU A 736 -4.64 -8.33 0.99
C GLU A 736 -3.26 -8.91 0.58
N TYR A 737 -2.90 -8.87 -0.70
CA TYR A 737 -1.54 -9.20 -1.13
C TYR A 737 -0.55 -8.26 -0.45
N MET A 738 0.50 -8.84 0.12
CA MET A 738 1.42 -8.11 0.98
C MET A 738 2.34 -7.22 0.15
N PHE A 739 2.48 -5.96 0.57
CA PHE A 739 3.37 -5.01 -0.07
C PHE A 739 4.83 -5.40 0.16
N ASN A 740 5.65 -5.32 -0.89
CA ASN A 740 7.05 -5.77 -0.88
C ASN A 740 8.00 -5.02 0.08
N HIS A 741 7.59 -3.85 0.60
CA HIS A 741 8.33 -3.12 1.64
C HIS A 741 7.87 -3.55 3.03
N PHE A 742 8.49 -4.59 3.56
CA PHE A 742 8.27 -5.07 4.92
C PHE A 742 8.55 -3.96 5.93
N SER A 743 7.50 -3.55 6.65
CA SER A 743 7.61 -2.53 7.69
C SER A 743 7.83 -3.20 9.05
N PRO A 744 8.75 -2.68 9.90
CA PRO A 744 8.94 -3.06 11.31
C PRO A 744 7.69 -3.09 12.18
N THR A 745 6.59 -2.52 11.70
CA THR A 745 5.42 -2.12 12.50
C THR A 745 4.17 -2.95 12.21
N VAL A 746 4.23 -3.82 11.21
CA VAL A 746 3.16 -4.76 10.88
C VAL A 746 3.68 -6.12 11.30
N ASN A 747 2.86 -6.92 11.98
CA ASN A 747 3.15 -8.31 12.39
C ASN A 747 3.42 -9.27 11.19
N SER A 748 3.86 -8.75 10.05
CA SER A 748 4.39 -9.46 8.88
C SER A 748 5.91 -9.58 8.90
N ALA A 749 6.61 -8.88 9.80
CA ALA A 749 8.03 -9.05 10.06
C ALA A 749 8.25 -10.24 11.02
N ASP A 750 7.87 -11.44 10.57
CA ASP A 750 8.38 -12.70 11.14
C ASP A 750 9.92 -12.77 10.89
N HIS A 751 10.61 -13.90 11.10
CA HIS A 751 12.08 -14.08 11.03
C HIS A 751 12.80 -13.71 9.69
N PHE A 752 12.18 -12.94 8.80
CA PHE A 752 12.63 -12.66 7.44
C PHE A 752 13.27 -11.26 7.31
N GLY A 753 14.40 -11.22 6.60
CA GLY A 753 15.23 -10.03 6.35
C GLY A 753 14.65 -9.06 5.30
N GLU A 754 15.54 -8.34 4.60
CA GLU A 754 15.23 -7.31 3.57
C GLU A 754 14.22 -7.78 2.51
N HIS A 755 13.78 -6.86 1.62
CA HIS A 755 12.74 -7.10 0.60
C HIS A 755 12.87 -8.44 -0.14
N PHE A 756 14.09 -9.00 -0.24
CA PHE A 756 14.34 -10.30 -0.84
C PHE A 756 13.69 -11.49 -0.09
N ASP A 757 14.02 -11.71 1.19
CA ASP A 757 13.46 -12.81 2.00
C ASP A 757 11.96 -12.66 2.16
N GLY A 758 11.53 -11.42 2.43
CA GLY A 758 10.13 -11.10 2.58
C GLY A 758 9.36 -11.43 1.31
N ASN A 759 9.87 -11.05 0.13
CA ASN A 759 9.24 -11.43 -1.14
C ASN A 759 9.24 -12.94 -1.35
N ALA A 760 10.32 -13.66 -1.00
CA ALA A 760 10.37 -15.11 -1.10
C ALA A 760 9.26 -15.75 -0.24
N TRP A 761 9.12 -15.27 0.99
CA TRP A 761 8.10 -15.71 1.92
C TRP A 761 6.68 -15.40 1.43
N ILE A 762 6.43 -14.19 0.89
CA ILE A 762 5.14 -13.84 0.27
C ILE A 762 4.78 -14.85 -0.80
N LEU A 763 5.70 -15.10 -1.73
CA LEU A 763 5.47 -15.98 -2.86
C LEU A 763 5.16 -17.41 -2.39
N LYS A 764 5.91 -17.93 -1.40
CA LYS A 764 5.75 -19.30 -0.87
C LYS A 764 4.42 -19.49 -0.16
N ASN A 765 3.94 -18.45 0.52
CA ASN A 765 2.72 -18.49 1.33
C ASN A 765 1.48 -17.98 0.58
N TRP A 766 1.63 -17.46 -0.64
CA TRP A 766 0.49 -17.00 -1.42
C TRP A 766 -0.27 -18.18 -2.02
N PRO A 767 -1.60 -18.30 -1.78
CA PRO A 767 -2.35 -19.47 -2.21
C PRO A 767 -2.31 -19.69 -3.73
N ALA A 768 -2.05 -20.94 -4.16
CA ALA A 768 -2.03 -21.36 -5.57
C ALA A 768 -3.23 -20.81 -6.38
N ALA A 769 -4.44 -20.94 -5.83
CA ALA A 769 -5.67 -20.50 -6.49
C ALA A 769 -5.69 -19.00 -6.84
N LYS A 770 -5.02 -18.16 -6.02
CA LYS A 770 -4.95 -16.70 -6.22
C LYS A 770 -4.00 -16.34 -7.37
N TRP A 771 -2.96 -17.13 -7.62
CA TRP A 771 -2.09 -16.96 -8.80
C TRP A 771 -2.87 -17.17 -10.10
N TYR A 772 -3.74 -18.17 -10.11
CA TYR A 772 -4.54 -18.50 -11.29
C TYR A 772 -5.56 -17.39 -11.59
N ASP A 773 -6.10 -16.77 -10.53
CA ASP A 773 -7.11 -15.70 -10.62
C ASP A 773 -6.54 -14.30 -10.90
N LEU A 774 -5.22 -14.15 -11.02
CA LEU A 774 -4.62 -12.89 -11.43
C LEU A 774 -5.26 -12.43 -12.75
N GLN A 775 -5.71 -11.17 -12.86
CA GLN A 775 -6.35 -10.66 -14.08
C GLN A 775 -5.36 -10.54 -15.25
N PHE A 776 -4.07 -10.53 -14.95
CA PHE A 776 -2.98 -10.24 -15.88
C PHE A 776 -2.18 -11.49 -16.21
N GLY A 777 -1.68 -11.59 -17.44
CA GLY A 777 -0.97 -12.75 -17.96
C GLY A 777 -1.90 -13.81 -18.54
N GLU A 778 -1.31 -14.92 -18.96
CA GLU A 778 -1.99 -16.07 -19.55
C GLU A 778 -1.99 -17.24 -18.57
N LEU A 779 -3.14 -17.90 -18.40
CA LEU A 779 -3.19 -19.18 -17.69
C LEU A 779 -2.72 -20.28 -18.65
N ARG A 780 -1.63 -20.96 -18.32
CA ARG A 780 -1.03 -22.04 -19.12
C ARG A 780 -1.02 -23.35 -18.32
N PHE A 781 -0.69 -24.44 -19.02
CA PHE A 781 -0.72 -25.81 -18.49
C PHE A 781 0.56 -26.54 -18.86
N THR A 782 1.00 -27.39 -17.95
CA THR A 782 2.07 -28.37 -18.19
C THR A 782 1.64 -29.74 -17.65
N VAL A 783 2.30 -30.80 -18.12
CA VAL A 783 2.12 -32.16 -17.58
C VAL A 783 2.72 -32.21 -16.18
N ASP A 784 1.99 -32.83 -15.26
CA ASP A 784 2.31 -33.07 -13.85
C ASP A 784 1.55 -34.36 -13.44
N GLN A 785 2.19 -35.51 -13.64
CA GLN A 785 1.50 -36.81 -13.65
C GLN A 785 1.12 -37.33 -12.27
N ASP A 786 1.94 -37.10 -11.25
CA ASP A 786 1.69 -37.49 -9.86
C ASP A 786 0.97 -36.42 -9.05
N GLY A 787 0.90 -35.18 -9.56
CA GLY A 787 0.16 -34.08 -8.96
C GLY A 787 0.88 -33.45 -7.78
N ASP A 788 2.22 -33.59 -7.70
CA ASP A 788 3.04 -32.98 -6.67
C ASP A 788 3.22 -31.46 -6.89
N GLY A 789 2.95 -30.99 -8.11
CA GLY A 789 3.06 -29.60 -8.50
C GLY A 789 4.39 -29.23 -9.18
N ILE A 790 5.22 -30.19 -9.59
CA ILE A 790 6.42 -30.00 -10.41
C ILE A 790 6.09 -30.43 -11.85
N PRO A 791 6.50 -29.65 -12.88
CA PRO A 791 6.38 -30.11 -14.27
C PRO A 791 7.28 -31.33 -14.55
N ASP A 792 6.78 -32.34 -15.29
CA ASP A 792 7.55 -33.55 -15.63
C ASP A 792 8.79 -33.26 -16.55
N ASP A 793 8.55 -32.76 -17.77
CA ASP A 793 9.57 -32.48 -18.81
C ASP A 793 9.13 -31.28 -19.65
N ALA A 794 9.34 -30.09 -19.09
CA ALA A 794 8.92 -28.79 -19.64
C ALA A 794 10.17 -27.91 -19.87
N PRO A 795 10.88 -28.07 -21.00
CA PRO A 795 12.14 -27.36 -21.27
C PRO A 795 11.99 -25.84 -21.46
N GLU A 796 10.78 -25.35 -21.70
CA GLU A 796 10.47 -23.91 -21.77
C GLU A 796 10.33 -23.25 -20.41
N LEU A 797 10.13 -24.03 -19.34
CA LEU A 797 10.00 -23.53 -17.97
C LEU A 797 11.37 -23.45 -17.28
N PRO A 798 11.52 -22.63 -16.22
CA PRO A 798 12.82 -22.46 -15.57
C PRO A 798 13.36 -23.76 -14.94
N MET A 799 12.47 -24.60 -14.38
CA MET A 799 12.83 -25.89 -13.77
C MET A 799 11.70 -26.90 -13.94
N ASP A 800 12.06 -28.18 -14.04
CA ASP A 800 11.19 -29.36 -14.12
C ASP A 800 11.86 -30.56 -13.44
N GLU A 801 11.14 -31.64 -13.22
CA GLU A 801 11.65 -32.83 -12.53
C GLU A 801 12.85 -33.44 -13.24
N LYS A 802 12.83 -33.51 -14.56
CA LYS A 802 13.95 -34.04 -15.34
C LYS A 802 15.25 -33.28 -15.11
N ARG A 803 15.20 -31.97 -14.88
CA ARG A 803 16.37 -31.15 -14.50
C ARG A 803 16.75 -31.32 -13.03
N LEU A 804 15.78 -31.58 -12.16
CA LEU A 804 15.99 -31.83 -10.72
C LEU A 804 16.52 -33.25 -10.44
N GLY A 805 16.22 -34.19 -11.33
CA GLY A 805 16.53 -35.61 -11.16
C GLY A 805 15.46 -36.41 -10.39
N SER A 806 14.28 -35.82 -10.13
CA SER A 806 13.13 -36.48 -9.51
C SER A 806 12.26 -37.24 -10.52
N SER A 807 11.27 -37.97 -10.01
CA SER A 807 10.45 -38.94 -10.73
C SER A 807 9.03 -38.40 -11.01
N PRO A 808 8.57 -38.38 -12.29
CA PRO A 808 7.22 -37.91 -12.71
C PRO A 808 6.03 -38.77 -12.29
N LEU A 809 6.23 -39.63 -11.32
CA LEU A 809 5.29 -40.65 -10.89
C LEU A 809 5.26 -40.77 -9.35
N ARG A 810 6.03 -39.94 -8.63
CA ARG A 810 6.23 -40.03 -7.19
C ARG A 810 6.31 -38.61 -6.60
N VAL A 811 5.38 -38.33 -5.69
CA VAL A 811 5.30 -37.06 -4.95
C VAL A 811 6.46 -36.85 -3.95
N ASP A 812 7.06 -37.95 -3.49
CA ASP A 812 8.11 -38.02 -2.49
C ASP A 812 9.06 -39.15 -2.92
N ASP A 813 10.24 -38.77 -3.41
CA ASP A 813 11.17 -39.70 -4.04
C ASP A 813 12.07 -40.47 -3.06
N ASP A 814 12.43 -39.88 -1.93
CA ASP A 814 13.28 -40.51 -0.92
C ASP A 814 12.53 -41.16 0.25
N GLU A 815 11.21 -40.96 0.30
CA GLU A 815 10.26 -41.47 1.30
C GLU A 815 10.53 -40.97 2.73
N ASP A 816 11.08 -39.76 2.88
CA ASP A 816 11.35 -39.14 4.18
C ASP A 816 10.09 -38.54 4.84
N GLY A 817 9.03 -38.29 4.05
CA GLY A 817 7.77 -37.71 4.49
C GLY A 817 7.51 -36.27 4.05
N SER A 818 8.48 -35.63 3.39
CA SER A 818 8.36 -34.35 2.68
C SER A 818 8.08 -34.61 1.20
N ALA A 819 7.25 -33.78 0.56
CA ALA A 819 7.12 -33.86 -0.90
C ALA A 819 8.30 -33.14 -1.58
N ASP A 820 8.72 -33.60 -2.75
CA ASP A 820 9.82 -33.00 -3.52
C ASP A 820 9.65 -31.47 -3.69
N LEU A 821 8.42 -31.02 -3.96
CA LEU A 821 8.11 -29.59 -4.09
C LEU A 821 8.33 -28.80 -2.77
N GLU A 822 8.13 -29.43 -1.61
CA GLU A 822 8.42 -28.82 -0.31
C GLU A 822 9.92 -28.69 -0.08
N GLU A 823 10.69 -29.73 -0.41
CA GLU A 823 12.15 -29.74 -0.27
C GLU A 823 12.84 -28.72 -1.17
N ILE A 824 12.36 -28.59 -2.40
CA ILE A 824 12.78 -27.54 -3.33
C ILE A 824 12.65 -26.15 -2.70
N GLY A 825 11.68 -25.97 -1.80
CA GLY A 825 11.45 -24.77 -1.03
C GLY A 825 12.52 -24.46 0.03
N PHE A 826 13.37 -25.41 0.42
CA PHE A 826 14.49 -25.18 1.34
C PHE A 826 15.65 -24.42 0.68
N SER A 827 15.75 -24.51 -0.64
CA SER A 827 16.86 -23.93 -1.39
C SER A 827 16.76 -22.41 -1.56
N ASN A 828 17.93 -21.78 -1.68
CA ASN A 828 18.06 -20.35 -1.97
C ASN A 828 18.06 -20.03 -3.48
N TRP A 829 18.18 -21.04 -4.36
CA TRP A 829 18.06 -21.00 -5.84
C TRP A 829 18.80 -19.88 -6.59
N ILE A 830 19.77 -19.21 -5.96
CA ILE A 830 20.43 -18.03 -6.55
C ILE A 830 21.93 -18.22 -6.60
N ILE A 831 22.43 -17.98 -7.81
CA ILE A 831 23.79 -18.33 -8.19
C ILE A 831 24.75 -17.16 -7.90
N GLU A 832 24.33 -15.89 -8.01
CA GLU A 832 25.19 -14.73 -7.69
C GLU A 832 24.46 -13.41 -7.36
N GLY A 833 24.69 -12.80 -6.19
CA GLY A 833 24.57 -11.33 -6.00
C GLY A 833 23.26 -10.77 -5.45
N CYS A 834 22.54 -11.55 -4.64
CA CYS A 834 21.40 -11.02 -3.89
C CYS A 834 21.83 -10.25 -2.65
N GLY A 835 21.42 -8.98 -2.56
CA GLY A 835 21.69 -8.13 -1.40
C GLY A 835 23.18 -7.83 -1.18
N GLU A 836 23.47 -7.10 -0.09
CA GLU A 836 24.75 -6.46 0.18
C GLU A 836 26.00 -7.35 -0.01
N THR A 837 26.70 -7.25 -1.15
CA THR A 837 28.04 -7.84 -1.38
C THR A 837 28.17 -9.35 -1.16
N TYR A 838 27.07 -10.07 -0.95
CA TYR A 838 27.10 -11.51 -0.70
C TYR A 838 27.18 -12.29 -2.02
N GLY A 839 27.89 -13.40 -1.99
CA GLY A 839 28.00 -14.35 -3.09
C GLY A 839 28.25 -15.73 -2.54
N GLY A 840 27.62 -16.75 -3.11
CA GLY A 840 27.74 -18.14 -2.68
C GLY A 840 27.42 -19.08 -3.82
N SER A 841 27.59 -20.37 -3.59
CA SER A 841 26.98 -21.38 -4.47
C SER A 841 25.51 -21.51 -4.09
N ALA A 842 24.63 -21.73 -5.06
CA ALA A 842 23.28 -22.16 -4.77
C ALA A 842 23.36 -23.46 -3.94
N THR A 843 22.62 -23.52 -2.85
CA THR A 843 22.46 -24.75 -2.08
C THR A 843 21.13 -25.34 -2.48
N LEU A 844 21.16 -26.54 -3.05
CA LEU A 844 19.99 -27.25 -3.55
C LEU A 844 19.75 -28.48 -2.66
N PRO A 845 18.49 -28.83 -2.36
CA PRO A 845 18.18 -30.11 -1.74
C PRO A 845 18.61 -31.27 -2.64
N ASN A 846 18.79 -32.44 -2.04
CA ASN A 846 18.96 -33.68 -2.78
C ASN A 846 17.69 -34.53 -2.63
N LEU A 847 16.76 -34.42 -3.59
CA LEU A 847 15.44 -35.08 -3.58
C LEU A 847 15.47 -36.63 -3.54
N LEU A 848 16.66 -37.23 -3.47
CA LEU A 848 16.88 -38.67 -3.43
C LEU A 848 17.58 -39.10 -2.13
N ASP A 849 17.76 -38.19 -1.18
CA ASP A 849 18.55 -38.38 0.05
C ASP A 849 17.82 -37.77 1.26
N PRO A 850 17.28 -38.60 2.17
CA PRO A 850 16.39 -38.16 3.24
C PRO A 850 17.08 -37.36 4.37
N ASP A 851 18.38 -37.07 4.22
CA ASP A 851 19.24 -36.28 5.12
C ASP A 851 20.28 -35.58 4.23
N THR A 852 19.86 -34.50 3.57
CA THR A 852 20.63 -33.82 2.52
C THR A 852 21.98 -33.33 3.02
N ASP A 853 22.06 -32.88 4.27
CA ASP A 853 23.28 -32.31 4.83
C ASP A 853 24.16 -33.32 5.62
N GLY A 854 23.60 -34.48 5.94
CA GLY A 854 24.29 -35.61 6.56
C GLY A 854 24.57 -35.42 8.05
N ASP A 855 23.70 -34.71 8.77
CA ASP A 855 23.83 -34.46 10.20
C ASP A 855 23.12 -35.50 11.11
N ASP A 856 22.55 -36.56 10.50
CA ASP A 856 21.77 -37.64 11.11
C ASP A 856 20.34 -37.21 11.55
N ILE A 857 19.81 -36.09 11.06
CA ILE A 857 18.42 -35.64 11.22
C ILE A 857 17.73 -35.66 9.84
N PRO A 858 16.56 -36.30 9.68
CA PRO A 858 15.86 -36.29 8.40
C PRO A 858 15.43 -34.89 7.97
N ASP A 859 15.43 -34.60 6.66
CA ASP A 859 15.07 -33.30 6.09
C ASP A 859 13.67 -32.84 6.54
N SER A 860 12.72 -33.77 6.68
CA SER A 860 11.36 -33.55 7.21
C SER A 860 11.30 -33.12 8.69
N GLU A 861 12.33 -33.38 9.49
CA GLU A 861 12.43 -33.02 10.91
C GLU A 861 13.47 -31.91 11.19
N ASP A 862 14.36 -31.62 10.23
CA ASP A 862 15.41 -30.61 10.36
C ASP A 862 14.88 -29.19 10.06
N PRO A 863 14.98 -28.22 10.99
CA PRO A 863 14.70 -26.82 10.68
C PRO A 863 15.61 -26.19 9.60
N TYR A 864 16.80 -26.76 9.34
CA TYR A 864 17.76 -26.26 8.36
C TYR A 864 18.41 -27.36 7.48
N PRO A 865 17.62 -28.12 6.67
CA PRO A 865 18.03 -29.37 5.97
C PRO A 865 19.22 -29.30 5.01
N LEU A 866 19.72 -28.09 4.75
CA LEU A 866 20.81 -27.83 3.80
C LEU A 866 22.12 -27.47 4.51
N TYR A 867 22.17 -27.49 5.84
CA TYR A 867 23.22 -26.88 6.62
C TYR A 867 23.62 -27.74 7.83
N PRO A 868 24.75 -28.46 7.78
CA PRO A 868 25.07 -29.53 8.73
C PRO A 868 25.60 -28.97 10.06
N PHE A 869 24.72 -28.35 10.86
CA PHE A 869 25.04 -27.77 12.15
C PHE A 869 23.85 -27.78 13.12
N PRO A 870 24.10 -28.03 14.42
CA PRO A 870 23.04 -27.89 15.42
C PRO A 870 22.72 -26.40 15.62
N PRO A 871 21.45 -25.96 15.57
CA PRO A 871 21.04 -24.58 15.77
C PRO A 871 21.11 -24.17 17.25
N ALA A 872 22.27 -24.36 17.88
CA ALA A 872 22.48 -24.11 19.30
C ALA A 872 23.91 -23.64 19.64
N ILE A 873 24.00 -22.77 20.66
CA ILE A 873 25.26 -22.40 21.31
C ILE A 873 25.20 -22.88 22.75
N PHE A 874 26.19 -23.69 23.15
CA PHE A 874 26.21 -24.31 24.46
C PHE A 874 26.87 -23.42 25.53
N TYR A 875 26.30 -23.45 26.74
CA TYR A 875 26.85 -22.80 27.92
C TYR A 875 28.23 -23.36 28.29
N SER A 876 29.17 -22.48 28.62
CA SER A 876 30.48 -22.86 29.18
C SER A 876 31.12 -21.70 29.94
N GLU A 877 31.53 -21.89 31.19
CA GLU A 877 32.31 -20.89 31.93
C GLU A 877 33.78 -20.77 31.47
N ARG A 878 34.27 -21.77 30.73
CA ARG A 878 35.64 -21.78 30.21
C ARG A 878 35.67 -21.13 28.84
N ALA A 879 36.59 -20.18 28.65
CA ALA A 879 36.92 -19.65 27.33
C ALA A 879 37.39 -20.78 26.40
N ILE A 880 37.14 -20.65 25.10
CA ILE A 880 37.52 -21.64 24.09
C ILE A 880 39.07 -21.70 24.01
N PRO A 881 39.76 -22.73 24.54
CA PRO A 881 41.20 -22.64 24.78
C PRO A 881 42.04 -22.82 23.51
N ASP A 882 41.73 -23.84 22.71
CA ASP A 882 42.64 -24.35 21.67
C ASP A 882 41.96 -24.64 20.32
N CYS A 883 40.66 -24.32 20.16
CA CYS A 883 39.85 -24.62 18.96
C CYS A 883 40.07 -26.04 18.41
N SER A 884 40.27 -27.01 19.32
CA SER A 884 40.65 -28.39 19.03
C SER A 884 39.63 -29.33 19.69
N GLY A 885 38.43 -29.40 19.13
CA GLY A 885 37.40 -30.35 19.58
C GLY A 885 35.99 -29.98 19.13
N LYS A 886 35.09 -30.99 19.09
CA LYS A 886 33.69 -30.83 18.64
C LYS A 886 32.81 -30.02 19.62
N ARG A 887 33.19 -29.89 20.89
CA ARG A 887 32.32 -29.38 21.96
C ARG A 887 31.79 -27.94 21.76
N HIS A 888 32.54 -27.08 21.08
CA HIS A 888 32.17 -25.68 20.84
C HIS A 888 32.08 -25.36 19.35
N LEU A 889 32.19 -26.36 18.48
CA LEU A 889 32.11 -26.15 17.04
C LEU A 889 30.67 -25.76 16.72
N PHE A 890 30.50 -24.54 16.22
CA PHE A 890 29.21 -23.98 15.85
C PHE A 890 28.90 -24.25 14.38
N ALA A 891 29.84 -23.92 13.47
CA ALA A 891 29.64 -24.15 12.04
C ALA A 891 30.96 -24.28 11.27
N ARG A 892 30.87 -24.79 10.04
CA ARG A 892 32.01 -24.91 9.10
C ARG A 892 31.65 -24.35 7.74
N LEU A 893 32.58 -23.64 7.12
CA LEU A 893 32.52 -23.22 5.72
C LEU A 893 33.69 -23.83 4.96
N LEU A 894 33.38 -24.66 3.97
CA LEU A 894 34.34 -25.28 3.07
C LEU A 894 34.16 -24.70 1.67
N ASP A 895 34.79 -23.54 1.41
CA ASP A 895 34.82 -22.94 0.09
C ASP A 895 36.23 -23.02 -0.51
N ARG A 896 36.36 -23.29 -1.80
CA ARG A 896 37.67 -23.30 -2.50
C ARG A 896 38.51 -22.03 -2.28
N ARG A 897 37.86 -20.90 -1.96
CA ARG A 897 38.44 -19.58 -1.70
C ARG A 897 38.73 -19.34 -0.23
N ILE A 898 38.08 -20.03 0.72
CA ILE A 898 38.33 -19.92 2.15
C ILE A 898 37.81 -21.16 2.92
N HIS A 899 38.63 -21.67 3.84
CA HIS A 899 38.17 -22.65 4.83
C HIS A 899 38.03 -21.97 6.18
N ALA A 900 36.86 -22.06 6.79
CA ALA A 900 36.59 -21.48 8.11
C ALA A 900 35.89 -22.48 9.04
N GLU A 901 36.33 -22.52 10.30
CA GLU A 901 35.60 -23.15 11.41
C GLU A 901 35.19 -22.05 12.38
N VAL A 902 33.90 -22.01 12.75
CA VAL A 902 33.37 -21.08 13.74
C VAL A 902 33.08 -21.85 15.02
N PHE A 903 33.60 -21.34 16.12
CA PHE A 903 33.32 -21.86 17.45
C PHE A 903 32.54 -20.80 18.23
N ALA A 904 31.55 -21.23 18.99
CA ALA A 904 30.73 -20.33 19.79
C ALA A 904 30.51 -20.89 21.20
N ARG A 905 30.37 -19.99 22.18
CA ARG A 905 29.89 -20.30 23.52
C ARG A 905 29.12 -19.11 24.09
N TRP A 906 28.33 -19.37 25.13
CA TRP A 906 27.78 -18.31 25.96
C TRP A 906 27.98 -18.61 27.45
N ASP A 907 27.94 -17.55 28.26
CA ASP A 907 27.74 -17.60 29.71
C ASP A 907 26.79 -16.45 30.12
N PHE A 908 26.47 -16.31 31.41
CA PHE A 908 25.53 -15.28 31.89
C PHE A 908 26.01 -13.82 31.71
N ALA A 909 27.24 -13.61 31.22
CA ALA A 909 27.83 -12.30 31.02
C ALA A 909 28.34 -12.06 29.59
N ARG A 910 28.63 -13.11 28.81
CA ARG A 910 29.36 -13.00 27.53
C ARG A 910 28.92 -14.00 26.47
N LEU A 911 28.70 -13.49 25.26
CA LEU A 911 28.54 -14.28 24.03
C LEU A 911 29.87 -14.21 23.27
N GLU A 912 30.47 -15.36 22.98
CA GLU A 912 31.80 -15.44 22.38
C GLU A 912 31.79 -16.24 21.08
N PHE A 913 32.34 -15.63 20.03
CA PHE A 913 32.64 -16.26 18.74
C PHE A 913 34.16 -16.32 18.52
N VAL A 914 34.64 -17.46 18.03
CA VAL A 914 36.02 -17.65 17.59
C VAL A 914 36.03 -18.18 16.17
N PHE A 915 36.60 -17.41 15.26
CA PHE A 915 36.73 -17.74 13.85
C PHE A 915 38.14 -18.26 13.59
N LYS A 916 38.24 -19.49 13.07
CA LYS A 916 39.48 -20.10 12.64
C LYS A 916 39.50 -20.19 11.12
N THR A 917 40.35 -19.40 10.46
CA THR A 917 40.41 -19.33 9.00
C THR A 917 41.77 -19.76 8.46
N ASP A 918 41.82 -20.41 7.29
CA ASP A 918 43.06 -20.79 6.62
C ASP A 918 43.84 -19.60 6.04
N ARG A 919 43.17 -18.46 5.85
CA ARG A 919 43.73 -17.20 5.33
C ARG A 919 43.08 -15.98 5.97
N LEU A 920 43.74 -14.82 5.83
CA LEU A 920 43.20 -13.54 6.29
C LEU A 920 42.05 -13.10 5.39
N ALA A 921 40.85 -12.95 5.96
CA ALA A 921 39.67 -12.46 5.29
C ALA A 921 38.86 -11.55 6.24
N PRO A 922 38.31 -10.42 5.76
CA PRO A 922 37.28 -9.69 6.48
C PRO A 922 36.08 -10.59 6.79
N ILE A 923 35.53 -10.46 7.99
CA ILE A 923 34.37 -11.23 8.46
C ILE A 923 33.25 -10.24 8.75
N LYS A 924 32.03 -10.58 8.33
CA LYS A 924 30.80 -9.90 8.70
C LYS A 924 30.01 -10.87 9.59
N LEU A 925 29.69 -10.43 10.80
CA LEU A 925 28.84 -11.14 11.76
C LEU A 925 27.60 -10.28 11.96
N MET A 926 26.43 -10.87 11.79
CA MET A 926 25.16 -10.22 12.05
C MET A 926 24.47 -10.99 13.17
N LEU A 927 23.88 -10.26 14.11
CA LEU A 927 23.07 -10.83 15.19
C LEU A 927 21.73 -10.11 15.28
N ASP A 928 20.67 -10.87 15.41
CA ASP A 928 19.36 -10.42 15.84
C ASP A 928 19.18 -10.99 17.25
N ALA A 929 19.22 -10.12 18.26
CA ALA A 929 19.35 -10.57 19.64
C ALA A 929 18.03 -10.99 20.29
N ASP A 930 16.88 -10.48 19.85
CA ASP A 930 15.58 -10.96 20.31
C ASP A 930 15.00 -12.07 19.39
N ALA A 931 15.70 -12.40 18.30
CA ALA A 931 15.27 -13.37 17.27
C ALA A 931 13.88 -13.03 16.71
N ASP A 932 13.63 -11.74 16.49
CA ASP A 932 12.35 -11.20 16.05
C ASP A 932 12.38 -10.71 14.59
N GLY A 933 13.50 -10.94 13.89
CA GLY A 933 13.76 -10.60 12.49
C GLY A 933 14.64 -9.36 12.32
N TRP A 934 15.16 -9.14 11.10
CA TRP A 934 16.14 -8.06 10.85
C TRP A 934 15.58 -6.63 10.98
N PHE A 935 14.28 -6.48 11.25
CA PHE A 935 13.55 -5.22 11.18
C PHE A 935 12.76 -4.83 12.43
N GLN A 936 12.84 -5.56 13.53
CA GLN A 936 12.19 -5.13 14.76
C GLN A 936 13.22 -4.60 15.79
N GLY A 937 12.71 -3.85 16.76
CA GLY A 937 13.49 -3.47 17.95
C GLY A 937 14.75 -2.59 17.79
N ARG A 938 15.72 -2.86 18.69
CA ARG A 938 17.01 -2.14 18.91
C ARG A 938 18.16 -3.13 19.10
N ASP A 939 17.99 -4.31 18.56
CA ASP A 939 18.65 -5.56 18.94
C ASP A 939 19.33 -6.22 17.74
N ASN A 940 19.39 -5.47 16.63
CA ASN A 940 20.01 -5.85 15.37
C ASN A 940 21.45 -5.31 15.29
N TYR A 941 22.42 -6.21 15.42
CA TYR A 941 23.86 -5.95 15.39
C TYR A 941 24.44 -6.29 14.01
N LEU A 942 25.18 -5.35 13.41
CA LEU A 942 26.02 -5.58 12.24
C LEU A 942 27.49 -5.33 12.61
N ILE A 943 28.30 -6.38 12.62
CA ILE A 943 29.68 -6.38 13.11
C ILE A 943 30.63 -6.76 11.98
N ASN A 944 31.48 -5.83 11.57
CA ASN A 944 32.53 -6.04 10.56
C ASN A 944 33.90 -6.16 11.24
N LEU A 945 34.55 -7.30 11.07
CA LEU A 945 35.89 -7.61 11.58
C LEU A 945 36.88 -7.66 10.42
N ALA A 946 37.80 -6.70 10.34
CA ALA A 946 38.78 -6.62 9.27
C ALA A 946 40.20 -6.88 9.81
N PRO A 947 40.69 -8.13 9.75
CA PRO A 947 42.03 -8.48 10.24
C PRO A 947 43.10 -7.93 9.29
N LYS A 948 44.23 -7.49 9.84
CA LYS A 948 45.36 -6.90 9.11
C LYS A 948 46.61 -7.75 9.24
N ARG A 949 47.51 -7.63 8.26
CA ARG A 949 48.79 -8.37 8.24
C ARG A 949 49.75 -7.98 9.37
N ASP A 950 49.55 -6.81 9.98
CA ASP A 950 50.34 -6.32 11.12
C ASP A 950 49.81 -6.84 12.48
N SER A 951 48.95 -7.86 12.46
CA SER A 951 48.27 -8.44 13.64
C SER A 951 47.28 -7.49 14.33
N SER A 952 46.93 -6.35 13.72
CA SER A 952 45.80 -5.53 14.19
C SER A 952 44.46 -6.04 13.66
N LEU A 953 43.39 -5.77 14.41
CA LEU A 953 42.01 -6.09 14.03
C LEU A 953 41.19 -4.80 14.08
N VAL A 954 40.62 -4.41 12.94
CA VAL A 954 39.65 -3.31 12.89
C VAL A 954 38.27 -3.89 13.15
N VAL A 955 37.54 -3.32 14.10
CA VAL A 955 36.18 -3.70 14.45
C VAL A 955 35.28 -2.50 14.17
N ASP A 956 34.29 -2.69 13.32
CA ASP A 956 33.21 -1.71 13.08
C ASP A 956 31.89 -2.36 13.49
N ILE A 957 31.16 -1.72 14.40
CA ILE A 957 29.88 -2.21 14.92
C ILE A 957 28.83 -1.17 14.61
N GLN A 958 27.75 -1.61 13.98
CA GLN A 958 26.58 -0.82 13.66
C GLN A 958 25.37 -1.47 14.33
N LEU A 959 24.44 -0.64 14.79
CA LEU A 959 23.19 -1.11 15.36
C LEU A 959 22.04 -0.51 14.56
N ASN A 960 21.07 -1.34 14.18
CA ASN A 960 19.86 -0.89 13.51
C ASN A 960 18.77 -0.61 14.57
N ASN A 961 18.19 0.59 14.55
CA ASN A 961 17.12 1.01 15.46
C ASN A 961 15.83 1.22 14.67
N CYS A 962 15.03 0.16 14.58
CA CYS A 962 13.83 0.10 13.75
C CYS A 962 12.58 0.65 14.47
N ARG A 963 12.72 1.22 15.68
CA ARG A 963 11.60 1.84 16.43
C ARG A 963 11.18 3.23 15.94
N ASP A 964 11.99 3.90 15.12
CA ASP A 964 11.70 5.24 14.58
C ASP A 964 11.63 5.18 13.06
N PRO A 965 10.45 4.87 12.47
CA PRO A 965 10.29 4.72 11.02
C PRO A 965 10.52 6.03 10.24
N GLN A 966 10.68 7.17 10.92
CA GLN A 966 10.93 8.47 10.29
C GLN A 966 12.44 8.77 10.10
N LYS A 967 13.34 7.95 10.66
CA LYS A 967 14.79 8.15 10.56
C LYS A 967 15.44 7.13 9.63
N TRP A 968 15.12 7.23 8.35
CA TRP A 968 15.95 6.61 7.31
C TRP A 968 17.30 7.36 7.23
N PRO A 969 18.48 6.72 7.38
CA PRO A 969 18.76 5.29 7.55
C PRO A 969 18.77 4.79 9.02
N PHE A 970 18.44 3.50 9.21
CA PHE A 970 18.23 2.85 10.53
C PHE A 970 19.48 2.73 11.42
N HIS A 971 20.66 3.11 10.94
CA HIS A 971 21.90 2.98 11.72
C HIS A 971 21.97 4.00 12.87
N ASP A 972 22.04 3.51 14.10
CA ASP A 972 22.19 4.32 15.31
C ASP A 972 23.63 4.26 15.85
N SER A 973 24.45 5.20 15.38
CA SER A 973 25.85 5.31 15.82
C SER A 973 26.02 5.64 17.30
N GLU A 974 24.99 6.16 17.99
CA GLU A 974 25.07 6.45 19.43
C GLU A 974 24.77 5.20 20.26
N LEU A 975 23.83 4.37 19.83
CA LEU A 975 23.59 3.06 20.46
C LEU A 975 24.77 2.11 20.22
N ALA A 976 25.37 2.11 19.03
CA ALA A 976 26.55 1.28 18.72
C ALA A 976 27.72 1.53 19.70
N LYS A 977 27.92 2.76 20.15
CA LYS A 977 28.96 3.11 21.15
C LYS A 977 28.71 2.51 22.54
N GLN A 978 27.49 2.06 22.83
CA GLN A 978 27.13 1.46 24.12
C GLN A 978 27.46 -0.04 24.17
N ILE A 979 27.87 -0.64 23.05
CA ILE A 979 28.20 -2.06 22.95
C ILE A 979 29.60 -2.30 23.51
N ILE A 980 29.66 -2.92 24.69
CA ILE A 980 30.93 -3.36 25.29
C ILE A 980 31.33 -4.68 24.65
N HIS A 981 32.53 -4.72 24.09
CA HIS A 981 33.07 -5.89 23.39
C HIS A 981 34.57 -6.05 23.63
N HIS A 982 35.06 -7.27 23.42
CA HIS A 982 36.49 -7.59 23.41
C HIS A 982 36.83 -8.32 22.12
N SER A 983 37.96 -7.98 21.50
CA SER A 983 38.39 -8.62 20.25
C SER A 983 39.89 -8.90 20.26
N GLN A 984 40.29 -10.01 19.64
CA GLN A 984 41.69 -10.42 19.54
C GLN A 984 41.97 -11.09 18.20
N LEU A 985 43.15 -10.83 17.62
CA LEU A 985 43.68 -11.51 16.45
C LEU A 985 44.98 -12.24 16.81
N GLN A 986 45.06 -13.51 16.42
CA GLN A 986 46.27 -14.32 16.52
C GLN A 986 46.56 -14.96 15.16
N LEU A 987 47.73 -14.63 14.59
CA LEU A 987 48.21 -15.22 13.34
C LEU A 987 49.08 -16.44 13.67
N ALA A 988 48.85 -17.57 12.99
CA ALA A 988 49.70 -18.76 13.06
C ALA A 988 50.09 -19.21 11.64
N GLU A 989 51.05 -20.13 11.53
CA GLU A 989 51.59 -20.57 10.22
C GLU A 989 50.54 -21.21 9.31
N ASN A 990 49.55 -21.91 9.89
CA ASN A 990 48.57 -22.71 9.16
C ASN A 990 47.12 -22.23 9.31
N TYR A 991 46.83 -21.30 10.21
CA TYR A 991 45.50 -20.75 10.44
C TYR A 991 45.59 -19.41 11.18
N ASN A 992 44.52 -18.63 11.10
CA ASN A 992 44.33 -17.39 11.85
C ASN A 992 43.18 -17.58 12.84
N LEU A 993 43.32 -17.05 14.05
CA LEU A 993 42.25 -17.03 15.04
C LEU A 993 41.81 -15.59 15.28
N ILE A 994 40.52 -15.34 15.10
CA ILE A 994 39.87 -14.09 15.43
C ILE A 994 38.85 -14.39 16.54
N ARG A 995 39.03 -13.78 17.71
CA ARG A 995 38.11 -13.90 18.84
C ARG A 995 37.33 -12.61 18.95
N PHE A 996 36.01 -12.73 19.08
CA PHE A 996 35.10 -11.62 19.30
C PHE A 996 34.12 -11.97 20.42
N VAL A 997 33.99 -11.08 21.39
CA VAL A 997 33.16 -11.27 22.59
C VAL A 997 32.26 -10.06 22.74
N ILE A 998 30.96 -10.30 22.92
CA ILE A 998 29.98 -9.28 23.26
C ILE A 998 29.57 -9.49 24.71
N GLU A 999 29.51 -8.41 25.49
CA GLU A 999 28.99 -8.46 26.85
C GLU A 999 27.47 -8.32 26.88
N LYS A 1000 26.84 -8.89 27.90
CA LYS A 1000 25.40 -8.82 28.15
C LYS A 1000 24.88 -7.39 28.07
N ASN A 1001 23.79 -7.20 27.31
CA ASN A 1001 23.17 -5.90 27.15
C ASN A 1001 21.65 -6.02 26.94
N GLU A 1002 20.90 -6.12 28.04
CA GLU A 1002 19.43 -6.26 28.03
C GLU A 1002 18.71 -5.09 27.35
N ALA A 1003 19.33 -3.90 27.26
CA ALA A 1003 18.72 -2.75 26.60
C ALA A 1003 18.70 -2.87 25.07
N LEU A 1004 19.48 -3.80 24.52
CA LEU A 1004 19.69 -4.07 23.10
C LEU A 1004 19.40 -5.55 22.76
N GLY A 1005 18.53 -6.22 23.53
CA GLY A 1005 18.04 -7.58 23.25
C GLY A 1005 18.92 -8.73 23.77
N LEU A 1006 20.24 -8.54 23.94
CA LEU A 1006 21.11 -9.63 24.45
C LEU A 1006 20.95 -9.83 25.97
N GLU A 1007 20.02 -10.69 26.38
CA GLU A 1007 19.73 -11.01 27.78
C GLU A 1007 20.67 -12.07 28.37
N GLN A 1008 21.15 -12.99 27.53
CA GLN A 1008 22.00 -14.13 27.84
C GLN A 1008 21.44 -15.06 28.93
N LYS A 1009 20.27 -15.64 28.67
CA LYS A 1009 19.55 -16.58 29.52
C LYS A 1009 19.38 -17.96 28.83
N PRO A 1010 19.17 -19.04 29.61
CA PRO A 1010 18.91 -20.36 29.03
C PRO A 1010 17.67 -20.34 28.13
N HIS A 1011 17.76 -20.99 26.97
CA HIS A 1011 16.70 -21.09 25.97
C HIS A 1011 16.33 -19.76 25.28
N GLU A 1012 17.16 -18.72 25.43
CA GLU A 1012 17.07 -17.54 24.56
C GLU A 1012 17.42 -17.93 23.14
N LYS A 1013 16.64 -17.44 22.18
CA LYS A 1013 16.94 -17.57 20.77
C LYS A 1013 17.59 -16.29 20.30
N ILE A 1014 18.60 -16.42 19.44
CA ILE A 1014 19.22 -15.32 18.72
C ILE A 1014 19.30 -15.69 17.25
N GLY A 1015 19.06 -14.73 16.35
CA GLY A 1015 19.35 -14.88 14.94
C GLY A 1015 20.84 -14.68 14.69
N VAL A 1016 21.48 -15.55 13.89
CA VAL A 1016 22.89 -15.41 13.49
C VAL A 1016 23.07 -15.47 11.97
N ASN A 1017 23.90 -14.59 11.41
CA ASN A 1017 24.43 -14.72 10.04
C ASN A 1017 25.94 -14.39 10.00
N ILE A 1018 26.72 -15.17 9.24
CA ILE A 1018 28.18 -15.05 9.19
C ILE A 1018 28.67 -15.12 7.74
N GLY A 1019 29.43 -14.12 7.31
CA GLY A 1019 30.07 -14.04 6.00
C GLY A 1019 31.57 -13.77 6.04
N PHE A 1020 32.30 -14.29 5.05
CA PHE A 1020 33.73 -14.10 4.87
C PHE A 1020 34.05 -13.50 3.51
N LYS A 1021 34.72 -12.34 3.47
CA LYS A 1021 35.03 -11.64 2.24
C LYS A 1021 36.18 -12.31 1.49
N VAL A 1022 35.93 -12.78 0.29
CA VAL A 1022 36.87 -13.50 -0.59
C VAL A 1022 36.92 -12.89 -1.98
N VAL A 1023 38.01 -13.15 -2.71
CA VAL A 1023 38.14 -12.81 -4.12
C VAL A 1023 37.42 -13.88 -4.97
N MET A 1024 36.48 -13.46 -5.80
CA MET A 1024 35.61 -14.29 -6.63
C MET A 1024 36.26 -14.69 -7.96
N ASP A 1025 37.04 -13.79 -8.57
CA ASP A 1025 37.63 -14.00 -9.89
C ASP A 1025 39.00 -13.32 -10.08
N GLN A 1026 39.56 -13.49 -11.29
CA GLN A 1026 40.89 -12.98 -11.67
C GLN A 1026 40.96 -11.44 -11.76
N GLU A 1027 39.82 -10.76 -11.78
CA GLU A 1027 39.73 -9.29 -11.87
C GLU A 1027 39.81 -8.63 -10.49
N GLY A 1028 39.88 -9.43 -9.42
CA GLY A 1028 39.97 -8.95 -8.04
C GLY A 1028 38.62 -8.62 -7.42
N ASN A 1029 37.54 -9.12 -8.01
CA ASN A 1029 36.18 -8.92 -7.52
C ASN A 1029 36.00 -9.59 -6.15
N GLU A 1030 35.56 -8.84 -5.14
CA GLU A 1030 35.43 -9.35 -3.76
C GLU A 1030 33.97 -9.45 -3.32
N ARG A 1031 33.59 -10.56 -2.67
CA ARG A 1031 32.26 -10.77 -2.08
C ARG A 1031 32.33 -11.56 -0.78
N PHE A 1032 31.32 -11.43 0.08
CA PHE A 1032 31.18 -12.26 1.27
C PHE A 1032 30.57 -13.61 0.89
N VAL A 1033 31.27 -14.70 1.19
CA VAL A 1033 30.70 -16.06 1.17
C VAL A 1033 30.20 -16.37 2.57
N THR A 1034 28.94 -16.74 2.68
CA THR A 1034 28.27 -17.00 3.96
C THR A 1034 28.30 -18.46 4.36
N ILE A 1035 28.22 -18.71 5.66
CA ILE A 1035 28.01 -20.06 6.20
C ILE A 1035 26.58 -20.51 5.91
N PHE A 1036 25.64 -19.57 6.01
CA PHE A 1036 24.22 -19.81 5.81
C PHE A 1036 23.69 -19.04 4.59
N GLU A 1037 22.37 -18.97 4.40
CA GLU A 1037 21.78 -18.14 3.35
C GLU A 1037 22.19 -16.67 3.51
N PRO A 1038 22.50 -15.93 2.43
CA PRO A 1038 23.09 -14.60 2.54
C PRO A 1038 22.16 -13.50 3.07
N HIS A 1039 20.86 -13.79 3.19
CA HIS A 1039 19.82 -12.80 3.45
C HIS A 1039 18.92 -13.17 4.65
N ARG A 1040 19.06 -14.40 5.16
CA ARG A 1040 18.26 -14.94 6.28
C ARG A 1040 19.08 -15.09 7.55
N PHE A 1041 18.47 -14.82 8.70
CA PHE A 1041 19.04 -15.21 10.00
C PHE A 1041 18.67 -16.64 10.33
N PHE A 1042 19.61 -17.32 10.97
CA PHE A 1042 19.41 -18.67 11.47
C PHE A 1042 19.18 -18.56 12.96
N ASP A 1043 18.04 -19.09 13.42
CA ASP A 1043 17.67 -19.13 14.82
C ASP A 1043 18.62 -20.09 15.53
N VAL A 1044 19.23 -19.58 16.58
CA VAL A 1044 20.19 -20.32 17.38
C VAL A 1044 19.78 -20.23 18.84
N GLU A 1045 19.61 -21.37 19.48
CA GLU A 1045 19.20 -21.45 20.87
C GLU A 1045 20.41 -21.47 21.83
N LEU A 1046 20.37 -20.63 22.87
CA LEU A 1046 21.34 -20.62 23.95
C LEU A 1046 21.05 -21.74 24.94
N LEU A 1047 21.61 -22.93 24.69
CA LEU A 1047 21.36 -24.11 25.52
C LEU A 1047 22.24 -24.14 26.78
N PRO A 1048 21.67 -24.51 27.94
CA PRO A 1048 22.46 -24.83 29.13
C PRO A 1048 23.34 -26.07 28.85
N SER A 1049 24.47 -26.19 29.55
CA SER A 1049 25.35 -27.34 29.37
C SER A 1049 24.65 -28.63 29.80
N HIS A 1050 24.67 -29.65 28.95
CA HIS A 1050 24.30 -31.03 29.32
C HIS A 1050 25.07 -31.53 30.55
#